data_AF-A0A9P6G5Q9-F1
#
_entry.id   AF-A0A9P6G5Q9-F1
#
_cell.length_a   1.000
_cell.length_b   1.000
_cell.length_c   1.000
_cell.angle_alpha   90.00
_cell.angle_beta   90.00
_cell.angle_gamma   90.00
#
_symmetry.space_group_name_H-M   'P 1'
#
loop_
_entity.id
_entity.type
_entity.pdbx_description
1 polymer ?
#
loop_
_entity_poly.entity_id
_entity_poly.type
_entity_poly.pdbx_seq_one_letter_code
_entity_poly.pdbx_strand_id
1 'polypeptide(L)'
;MPSTVEGSTARSFPTIKHVRTFITQGPGSGGDYHNVHGGHWLIDSKISTPMSQYEEYRKSRTSWGINVLGSFCVQIEATDGTKGFATGFGGPPACWLVAEHFERFLIGQDPRDTNHIFEQMYRGSMFYGRKGLPVAVISVIDLAIWDLLGKIRNEPVYKMIGGATRERLNFYCTGPEPLAAKEMGFWGAKVPLPYGPGEGPEGLKKNVEFLTKHRESVGPDFPIMVDCYMSLNVQYTIEVVAATEHLNLNWWEECLSPDDTDGFELIKRAHPRMKFTTGEHEYSRYGFRKLIEGRNLDILQPDVMWVGGMTELLKISAMAAAYDIPVVPHASGPYSYHFVVSQAHSPFQEYLANSPDGKSVLPVFGDLFLNEPIPTKGYLDVSILDKPGFGLELNPNARLIDATNILNPAPAKSLKAPEQAPIKAEEAEISGVGASCDIVQSLHSSSPPSSKLLQSLLTLLLLFSRTHQNYPACIMDAIKDAVTSTLEKLNITGAGTQGVPAKEPTEEQLTELKSKYEKAGQEQVFAFYDKLSTAEKAALYGQLQNFDPDYINEITDKALNPPKAESAEDKLEPLPENATSSVLDSSAEDLQKWYDSGLELIAENKVAVVLMAGGQGTRLGSSEPKGCFNIGLPSSKSLFQLQGERIAKAEKLAKKKHGKESVTIPWYVMTSGPTRGPTQKFFKEKNYFGLKKENVIIFEQGVLPCISNEGKILLESKSKVAVAPDGNGGLYQALINAGVVSDMGKRGIKHIHAYCVDNCLVKVADPTFIGFSASQKVDIATKVVRKRDAKESVGLILQKNGKPDVVEYSEISTEDAEATESSGLLRFRAANIVNHYYSYEFLESIPEWAKKLPHHVARKKIPFVNTETGETVKPEKPNGIKLEQFVFDCFPFLSLDKFACMEVKREDEFSPLKNASGEDSPQSSKKDITAQGKKWVEAAGATVVSEDAEAGVEVSPLISYGGEGLEFVKNTTIKAPAVIENEP
;
A
#
# COMPACT_ATOMS: atom_id res chain seq x y z
N MET A 1 2.90 -38.14 -44.33
CA MET A 1 2.71 -37.15 -45.41
C MET A 1 2.76 -35.77 -44.79
N PRO A 2 3.54 -34.81 -45.30
CA PRO A 2 3.46 -33.44 -44.83
C PRO A 2 2.31 -32.74 -45.56
N SER A 3 1.26 -32.34 -44.83
CA SER A 3 0.24 -31.44 -45.37
C SER A 3 0.72 -30.00 -45.21
N THR A 4 1.22 -29.45 -46.30
CA THR A 4 1.32 -28.03 -46.58
C THR A 4 -0.04 -27.36 -46.39
N VAL A 5 -0.15 -26.42 -45.44
CA VAL A 5 -1.27 -25.46 -45.43
C VAL A 5 -0.82 -24.25 -46.22
N GLU A 6 -1.39 -24.12 -47.41
CA GLU A 6 -1.27 -22.94 -48.28
C GLU A 6 -1.97 -21.73 -47.65
N GLY A 7 -1.23 -20.62 -47.61
CA GLY A 7 -1.71 -19.29 -48.02
C GLY A 7 -2.84 -18.64 -47.21
N SER A 8 -2.49 -17.98 -46.10
CA SER A 8 -3.25 -16.78 -45.69
C SER A 8 -3.18 -15.75 -46.83
N THR A 9 -4.33 -15.44 -47.44
CA THR A 9 -4.49 -14.45 -48.52
C THR A 9 -4.46 -13.00 -48.03
N ALA A 10 -4.38 -12.76 -46.71
CA ALA A 10 -4.24 -11.42 -46.17
C ALA A 10 -2.80 -10.91 -46.32
N ARG A 11 -2.62 -9.71 -46.89
CA ARG A 11 -1.31 -9.03 -46.86
C ARG A 11 -0.84 -8.92 -45.41
N SER A 12 0.40 -9.32 -45.14
CA SER A 12 1.03 -9.13 -43.84
C SER A 12 1.11 -7.63 -43.54
N PHE A 13 0.57 -7.20 -42.39
CA PHE A 13 0.75 -5.83 -41.92
C PHE A 13 2.18 -5.65 -41.39
N PRO A 14 2.82 -4.48 -41.58
CA PRO A 14 4.16 -4.24 -41.04
C PRO A 14 4.20 -4.38 -39.52
N THR A 15 5.24 -5.04 -38.99
CA THR A 15 5.48 -5.15 -37.55
C THR A 15 6.54 -4.15 -37.10
N ILE A 16 6.62 -3.87 -35.79
CA ILE A 16 7.63 -2.99 -35.22
C ILE A 16 9.00 -3.67 -35.32
N LYS A 17 9.95 -2.99 -35.97
CA LYS A 17 11.31 -3.51 -36.23
C LYS A 17 12.36 -2.90 -35.31
N HIS A 18 12.28 -1.58 -35.07
CA HIS A 18 13.26 -0.87 -34.23
C HIS A 18 12.57 0.19 -33.38
N VAL A 19 13.09 0.38 -32.15
CA VAL A 19 12.74 1.49 -31.26
C VAL A 19 14.01 2.29 -31.02
N ARG A 20 13.93 3.61 -31.17
CA ARG A 20 15.06 4.52 -30.89
C ARG A 20 14.59 5.66 -30.01
N THR A 21 15.44 6.06 -29.07
CA THR A 21 15.15 7.17 -28.17
C THR A 21 16.18 8.27 -28.30
N PHE A 22 15.72 9.51 -28.11
CA PHE A 22 16.53 10.70 -28.24
C PHE A 22 16.26 11.67 -27.10
N ILE A 23 17.26 12.50 -26.80
CA ILE A 23 17.13 13.64 -25.90
C ILE A 23 17.29 14.92 -26.72
N THR A 24 16.51 15.96 -26.43
CA THR A 24 16.67 17.27 -27.07
C THR A 24 17.83 18.05 -26.45
N GLN A 25 18.63 18.75 -27.27
CA GLN A 25 19.68 19.63 -26.76
C GLN A 25 19.14 21.03 -26.50
N GLY A 26 19.19 21.42 -25.23
CA GLY A 26 18.88 22.78 -24.80
C GLY A 26 17.40 23.01 -24.47
N PRO A 27 17.09 24.16 -23.87
CA PRO A 27 15.74 24.50 -23.46
C PRO A 27 14.85 24.90 -24.64
N GLY A 28 13.53 24.72 -24.50
CA GLY A 28 12.50 25.17 -25.42
C GLY A 28 12.17 24.22 -26.57
N SER A 29 12.63 22.95 -26.50
CA SER A 29 12.37 21.94 -27.54
C SER A 29 11.91 20.61 -26.94
N GLY A 30 10.81 20.06 -27.44
CA GLY A 30 10.20 18.80 -27.00
C GLY A 30 9.08 18.95 -25.97
N GLY A 31 8.74 17.85 -25.28
CA GLY A 31 7.54 17.75 -24.44
C GLY A 31 7.66 18.16 -22.96
N ASP A 32 8.82 18.66 -22.47
CA ASP A 32 8.93 19.26 -21.13
C ASP A 32 8.71 20.78 -21.18
N TYR A 33 7.52 21.21 -20.76
CA TYR A 33 7.10 22.63 -20.74
C TYR A 33 7.98 23.52 -19.86
N HIS A 34 8.63 22.95 -18.85
CA HIS A 34 9.40 23.71 -17.87
C HIS A 34 10.88 23.84 -18.24
N ASN A 35 11.35 23.06 -19.22
CA ASN A 35 12.70 23.16 -19.71
C ASN A 35 12.86 24.36 -20.66
N VAL A 36 12.74 25.58 -20.14
CA VAL A 36 12.81 26.85 -20.87
C VAL A 36 13.91 27.75 -20.28
N HIS A 37 14.30 28.81 -21.01
CA HIS A 37 15.26 29.79 -20.51
C HIS A 37 14.68 30.63 -19.35
N GLY A 38 15.57 31.08 -18.44
CA GLY A 38 15.20 32.01 -17.37
C GLY A 38 14.52 33.28 -17.88
N GLY A 39 13.60 33.81 -17.07
CA GLY A 39 12.70 34.91 -17.41
C GLY A 39 11.38 34.48 -18.02
N HIS A 40 11.17 33.18 -18.26
CA HIS A 40 9.90 32.64 -18.74
C HIS A 40 8.87 32.53 -17.61
N TRP A 41 7.62 32.91 -17.87
CA TRP A 41 6.56 32.91 -16.85
C TRP A 41 6.32 31.51 -16.23
N LEU A 42 6.42 30.46 -17.03
CA LEU A 42 6.38 29.06 -16.60
C LEU A 42 7.42 28.66 -15.53
N ILE A 43 8.47 29.44 -15.27
CA ILE A 43 9.45 29.07 -14.24
C ILE A 43 9.74 30.18 -13.24
N ASP A 44 9.70 31.44 -13.66
CA ASP A 44 10.18 32.57 -12.85
C ASP A 44 9.08 33.58 -12.47
N SER A 45 7.84 33.42 -12.97
CA SER A 45 6.71 34.17 -12.42
C SER A 45 6.27 33.61 -11.07
N LYS A 46 5.73 34.48 -10.21
CA LYS A 46 5.19 34.08 -8.92
C LYS A 46 3.93 33.26 -9.12
N ILE A 47 4.03 31.96 -8.89
CA ILE A 47 2.96 30.97 -9.04
C ILE A 47 2.94 30.11 -7.77
N SER A 48 1.75 29.81 -7.28
CA SER A 48 1.54 28.94 -6.14
C SER A 48 1.82 27.51 -6.55
N THR A 49 2.65 26.82 -5.78
CA THR A 49 3.12 25.45 -6.03
C THR A 49 3.15 24.68 -4.71
N PRO A 50 3.28 23.35 -4.72
CA PRO A 50 3.45 22.57 -3.49
C PRO A 50 4.69 22.97 -2.68
N MET A 51 5.67 23.59 -3.35
CA MET A 51 6.92 24.07 -2.75
C MET A 51 6.85 25.52 -2.24
N SER A 52 5.77 26.26 -2.54
CA SER A 52 5.66 27.68 -2.19
C SER A 52 5.59 27.93 -0.67
N GLN A 53 5.30 26.91 0.14
CA GLN A 53 5.38 27.00 1.61
C GLN A 53 6.81 27.20 2.12
N TYR A 54 7.81 26.77 1.36
CA TYR A 54 9.24 26.91 1.68
C TYR A 54 9.78 28.19 1.03
N GLU A 55 10.28 29.12 1.85
CA GLU A 55 10.66 30.46 1.39
C GLU A 55 11.78 30.42 0.34
N GLU A 56 12.73 29.50 0.50
CA GLU A 56 13.87 29.31 -0.40
C GLU A 56 13.46 28.86 -1.82
N TYR A 57 12.33 28.14 -1.94
CA TYR A 57 11.86 27.53 -3.19
C TYR A 57 10.74 28.32 -3.88
N ARG A 58 10.19 29.34 -3.23
CA ARG A 58 9.02 30.11 -3.72
C ARG A 58 9.30 30.97 -4.96
N LYS A 59 10.55 31.38 -5.19
CA LYS A 59 10.88 32.40 -6.21
C LYS A 59 10.93 31.86 -7.63
N SER A 60 11.33 30.61 -7.82
CA SER A 60 11.45 30.00 -9.15
C SER A 60 11.19 28.51 -9.04
N ARG A 61 10.44 27.96 -9.99
CA ARG A 61 10.14 26.51 -10.04
C ARG A 61 11.37 25.66 -10.35
N THR A 62 12.39 26.25 -10.98
CA THR A 62 13.67 25.58 -11.24
C THR A 62 14.50 25.36 -9.97
N SER A 63 14.26 26.14 -8.92
CA SER A 63 15.01 26.03 -7.65
C SER A 63 14.84 24.69 -6.95
N TRP A 64 13.75 23.97 -7.23
CA TRP A 64 13.46 22.63 -6.72
C TRP A 64 13.43 21.56 -7.84
N GLY A 65 13.92 21.90 -9.03
CA GLY A 65 14.19 20.93 -10.08
C GLY A 65 12.98 20.50 -10.91
N ILE A 66 11.97 21.35 -11.10
CA ILE A 66 10.79 21.04 -11.93
C ILE A 66 11.15 20.54 -13.36
N ASN A 67 12.28 21.03 -13.90
CA ASN A 67 12.77 20.75 -15.26
C ASN A 67 13.94 19.76 -15.28
N VAL A 68 14.22 19.06 -14.18
CA VAL A 68 15.43 18.22 -14.03
C VAL A 68 15.47 17.05 -15.02
N LEU A 69 14.30 16.55 -15.42
CA LEU A 69 14.20 15.42 -16.33
C LEU A 69 14.42 15.86 -17.77
N GLY A 70 13.81 16.95 -18.22
CA GLY A 70 13.87 17.40 -19.60
C GLY A 70 13.04 16.52 -20.55
N SER A 71 13.04 16.90 -21.82
CA SER A 71 12.30 16.20 -22.87
C SER A 71 13.03 14.93 -23.33
N PHE A 72 12.26 13.93 -23.77
CA PHE A 72 12.78 12.83 -24.59
C PHE A 72 11.84 12.54 -25.76
N CYS A 73 12.35 11.82 -26.75
CA CYS A 73 11.61 11.44 -27.95
C CYS A 73 11.72 9.94 -28.19
N VAL A 74 10.67 9.35 -28.76
CA VAL A 74 10.62 7.94 -29.19
C VAL A 74 10.35 7.91 -30.70
N GLN A 75 11.17 7.17 -31.44
CA GLN A 75 10.93 6.82 -32.84
C GLN A 75 10.73 5.31 -32.95
N ILE A 76 9.65 4.89 -33.61
CA ILE A 76 9.36 3.48 -33.89
C ILE A 76 9.37 3.26 -35.39
N GLU A 77 10.22 2.35 -35.87
CA GLU A 77 10.33 1.99 -37.28
C GLU A 77 9.70 0.62 -37.51
N ALA A 78 8.79 0.52 -38.48
CA ALA A 78 8.17 -0.73 -38.90
C ALA A 78 8.99 -1.48 -39.96
N THR A 79 8.63 -2.74 -40.24
CA THR A 79 9.33 -3.59 -41.21
C THR A 79 9.28 -3.10 -42.66
N ASP A 80 8.33 -2.23 -43.00
CA ASP A 80 8.23 -1.57 -44.31
C ASP A 80 9.06 -0.27 -44.40
N GLY A 81 9.74 0.12 -43.31
CA GLY A 81 10.53 1.35 -43.20
C GLY A 81 9.75 2.58 -42.76
N THR A 82 8.42 2.47 -42.54
CA THR A 82 7.61 3.58 -42.03
C THR A 82 8.00 3.91 -40.58
N LYS A 83 7.99 5.20 -40.23
CA LYS A 83 8.45 5.69 -38.92
C LYS A 83 7.39 6.53 -38.21
N GLY A 84 7.01 6.12 -37.01
CA GLY A 84 6.27 6.95 -36.05
C GLY A 84 7.22 7.69 -35.12
N PHE A 85 6.82 8.87 -34.65
CA PHE A 85 7.62 9.70 -33.76
C PHE A 85 6.73 10.44 -32.75
N ALA A 86 7.16 10.47 -31.49
CA ALA A 86 6.53 11.29 -30.46
C ALA A 86 7.54 11.84 -29.44
N THR A 87 7.13 12.87 -28.71
CA THR A 87 7.90 13.48 -27.60
C THR A 87 7.06 13.57 -26.33
N GLY A 88 7.75 13.72 -25.19
CA GLY A 88 7.19 13.97 -23.87
C GLY A 88 8.30 14.33 -22.88
N PHE A 89 8.01 14.28 -21.58
CA PHE A 89 9.00 14.51 -20.52
C PHE A 89 9.60 13.19 -19.99
N GLY A 90 10.82 13.26 -19.45
CA GLY A 90 11.45 12.15 -18.75
C GLY A 90 12.93 11.94 -19.04
N GLY A 91 13.46 12.62 -20.06
CA GLY A 91 14.88 12.69 -20.40
C GLY A 91 15.66 11.36 -20.38
N PRO A 92 16.91 11.36 -19.88
CA PRO A 92 17.72 10.15 -19.84
C PRO A 92 17.08 8.97 -19.09
N PRO A 93 16.45 9.16 -17.91
CA PRO A 93 15.73 8.08 -17.23
C PRO A 93 14.64 7.43 -18.08
N ALA A 94 13.92 8.23 -18.88
CA ALA A 94 12.91 7.68 -19.77
C ALA A 94 13.54 6.85 -20.90
N CYS A 95 14.63 7.32 -21.51
CA CYS A 95 15.37 6.55 -22.51
C CYS A 95 15.86 5.20 -21.95
N TRP A 96 16.34 5.19 -20.70
CA TRP A 96 16.75 3.96 -20.01
C TRP A 96 15.56 3.01 -19.82
N LEU A 97 14.40 3.51 -19.38
CA LEU A 97 13.19 2.69 -19.23
C LEU A 97 12.71 2.09 -20.56
N VAL A 98 12.82 2.85 -21.65
CA VAL A 98 12.51 2.31 -22.98
C VAL A 98 13.45 1.17 -23.33
N ALA A 99 14.77 1.39 -23.25
CA ALA A 99 15.76 0.39 -23.65
C ALA A 99 15.78 -0.84 -22.74
N GLU A 100 15.85 -0.63 -21.43
CA GLU A 100 16.06 -1.71 -20.46
C GLU A 100 14.76 -2.41 -20.07
N HIS A 101 13.60 -1.81 -20.34
CA HIS A 101 12.33 -2.43 -19.98
C HIS A 101 11.35 -2.52 -21.14
N PHE A 102 10.90 -1.41 -21.73
CA PHE A 102 9.72 -1.44 -22.59
C PHE A 102 9.96 -1.97 -24.01
N GLU A 103 11.17 -1.86 -24.55
CA GLU A 103 11.52 -2.31 -25.91
C GLU A 103 11.16 -3.78 -26.17
N ARG A 104 11.32 -4.64 -25.16
CA ARG A 104 11.00 -6.07 -25.24
C ARG A 104 9.53 -6.37 -25.54
N PHE A 105 8.63 -5.42 -25.27
CA PHE A 105 7.20 -5.51 -25.55
C PHE A 105 6.82 -4.90 -26.90
N LEU A 106 7.78 -4.30 -27.61
CA LEU A 106 7.54 -3.57 -28.85
C LEU A 106 8.04 -4.35 -30.07
N ILE A 107 9.27 -4.88 -30.01
CA ILE A 107 9.90 -5.53 -31.16
C ILE A 107 9.10 -6.75 -31.62
N GLY A 108 8.81 -6.79 -32.92
CA GLY A 108 8.04 -7.86 -33.58
C GLY A 108 6.52 -7.75 -33.41
N GLN A 109 6.01 -6.80 -32.62
CA GLN A 109 4.56 -6.62 -32.45
C GLN A 109 3.92 -5.96 -33.67
N ASP A 110 2.66 -6.30 -33.91
CA ASP A 110 1.81 -5.54 -34.83
C ASP A 110 1.42 -4.22 -34.16
N PRO A 111 1.74 -3.05 -34.74
CA PRO A 111 1.44 -1.77 -34.10
C PRO A 111 -0.06 -1.53 -33.94
N ARG A 112 -0.95 -2.32 -34.58
CA ARG A 112 -2.41 -2.22 -34.40
C ARG A 112 -2.87 -2.76 -33.04
N ASP A 113 -2.05 -3.58 -32.39
CA ASP A 113 -2.36 -4.22 -31.11
C ASP A 113 -2.12 -3.26 -29.92
N THR A 114 -2.55 -2.01 -30.05
CA THR A 114 -2.28 -0.92 -29.09
C THR A 114 -2.70 -1.26 -27.67
N ASN A 115 -3.88 -1.88 -27.49
CA ASN A 115 -4.34 -2.36 -26.18
C ASN A 115 -3.42 -3.42 -25.59
N HIS A 116 -2.92 -4.36 -26.40
CA HIS A 116 -2.05 -5.42 -25.93
C HIS A 116 -0.68 -4.87 -25.52
N ILE A 117 -0.08 -4.05 -26.39
CA ILE A 117 1.21 -3.40 -26.15
C ILE A 117 1.14 -2.53 -24.90
N PHE A 118 0.10 -1.70 -24.76
CA PHE A 118 -0.12 -0.89 -23.56
C PHE A 118 -0.22 -1.76 -22.30
N GLU A 119 -1.04 -2.82 -22.32
CA GLU A 119 -1.22 -3.69 -21.14
C GLU A 119 0.06 -4.44 -20.77
N GLN A 120 0.87 -4.87 -21.74
CA GLN A 120 2.17 -5.47 -21.47
C GLN A 120 3.12 -4.49 -20.77
N MET A 121 3.24 -3.25 -21.29
CA MET A 121 4.10 -2.23 -20.68
C MET A 121 3.60 -1.79 -19.30
N TYR A 122 2.29 -1.51 -19.16
CA TYR A 122 1.70 -1.06 -17.90
C TYR A 122 1.79 -2.15 -16.82
N ARG A 123 1.39 -3.40 -17.14
CA ARG A 123 1.48 -4.52 -16.18
C ARG A 123 2.91 -4.92 -15.91
N GLY A 124 3.78 -4.83 -16.91
CA GLY A 124 5.24 -5.00 -16.81
C GLY A 124 5.87 -4.11 -15.76
N SER A 125 5.40 -2.87 -15.65
CA SER A 125 5.96 -1.87 -14.74
C SER A 125 5.18 -1.70 -13.43
N MET A 126 4.10 -2.44 -13.19
CA MET A 126 3.14 -2.16 -12.11
C MET A 126 3.75 -2.14 -10.69
N PHE A 127 4.84 -2.86 -10.43
CA PHE A 127 5.51 -2.84 -9.13
C PHE A 127 6.21 -1.50 -8.81
N TYR A 128 6.46 -0.65 -9.81
CA TYR A 128 7.08 0.67 -9.64
C TYR A 128 6.46 1.81 -10.50
N GLY A 129 5.53 1.48 -11.39
CA GLY A 129 5.08 2.34 -12.50
C GLY A 129 3.57 2.52 -12.60
N ARG A 130 2.86 2.53 -11.46
CA ARG A 130 1.40 2.75 -11.42
C ARG A 130 1.00 4.21 -11.69
N LYS A 131 1.93 5.14 -11.47
CA LYS A 131 1.82 6.60 -11.68
C LYS A 131 3.20 7.15 -12.09
N GLY A 132 3.27 8.42 -12.47
CA GLY A 132 4.53 9.13 -12.65
C GLY A 132 5.33 8.69 -13.89
N LEU A 133 6.67 8.78 -13.79
CA LEU A 133 7.58 8.66 -14.93
C LEU A 133 7.36 7.40 -15.80
N PRO A 134 7.17 6.17 -15.26
CA PRO A 134 6.96 5.00 -16.11
C PRO A 134 5.70 5.09 -16.98
N VAL A 135 4.60 5.66 -16.47
CA VAL A 135 3.36 5.85 -17.24
C VAL A 135 3.53 6.96 -18.28
N ALA A 136 4.26 8.03 -17.94
CA ALA A 136 4.64 9.06 -18.90
C ALA A 136 5.50 8.49 -20.05
N VAL A 137 6.44 7.59 -19.75
CA VAL A 137 7.22 6.90 -20.79
C VAL A 137 6.33 6.06 -21.70
N ILE A 138 5.41 5.28 -21.13
CA ILE A 138 4.41 4.50 -21.88
C ILE A 138 3.60 5.41 -22.80
N SER A 139 3.25 6.61 -22.32
CA SER A 139 2.48 7.58 -23.12
C SER A 139 3.21 7.99 -24.40
N VAL A 140 4.51 8.32 -24.31
CA VAL A 140 5.28 8.73 -25.49
C VAL A 140 5.48 7.55 -26.45
N ILE A 141 5.67 6.33 -25.94
CA ILE A 141 5.72 5.12 -26.77
C ILE A 141 4.37 4.94 -27.50
N ASP A 142 3.26 4.99 -26.77
CA ASP A 142 1.91 4.81 -27.32
C ASP A 142 1.59 5.86 -28.39
N LEU A 143 1.93 7.13 -28.14
CA LEU A 143 1.80 8.19 -29.14
C LEU A 143 2.66 7.92 -30.39
N ALA A 144 3.89 7.43 -30.24
CA ALA A 144 4.72 7.06 -31.40
C ALA A 144 4.12 5.87 -32.18
N ILE A 145 3.44 4.93 -31.52
CA ILE A 145 2.69 3.84 -32.17
C ILE A 145 1.50 4.40 -32.96
N TRP A 146 0.72 5.31 -32.38
CA TRP A 146 -0.42 5.93 -33.07
C TRP A 146 0.01 6.76 -34.29
N ASP A 147 1.13 7.48 -34.18
CA ASP A 147 1.74 8.19 -35.31
C ASP A 147 2.19 7.21 -36.42
N LEU A 148 2.86 6.11 -36.04
CA LEU A 148 3.27 5.04 -36.96
C LEU A 148 2.06 4.45 -37.68
N LEU A 149 1.01 4.10 -36.95
CA LEU A 149 -0.22 3.53 -37.51
C LEU A 149 -0.88 4.46 -38.53
N GLY A 150 -1.00 5.73 -38.19
CA GLY A 150 -1.60 6.71 -39.09
C GLY A 150 -0.78 6.86 -40.37
N LYS A 151 0.55 6.83 -40.27
CA LYS A 151 1.44 6.88 -41.44
C LYS A 151 1.37 5.63 -42.31
N ILE A 152 1.34 4.42 -41.72
CA ILE A 152 1.17 3.16 -42.48
C ILE A 152 -0.18 3.14 -43.20
N ARG A 153 -1.23 3.62 -42.53
CA ARG A 153 -2.60 3.64 -43.09
C ARG A 153 -2.88 4.85 -43.99
N ASN A 154 -1.97 5.83 -44.01
CA ASN A 154 -2.18 7.12 -44.65
C ASN A 154 -3.47 7.83 -44.16
N GLU A 155 -3.73 7.77 -42.85
CA GLU A 155 -4.90 8.32 -42.17
C GLU A 155 -4.45 9.18 -40.96
N PRO A 156 -5.13 10.30 -40.66
CA PRO A 156 -4.89 11.06 -39.44
C PRO A 156 -5.44 10.32 -38.21
N VAL A 157 -4.77 10.45 -37.05
CA VAL A 157 -5.16 9.73 -35.82
C VAL A 157 -6.62 9.97 -35.44
N TYR A 158 -7.15 11.19 -35.59
CA TYR A 158 -8.52 11.50 -35.18
C TYR A 158 -9.57 10.72 -35.98
N LYS A 159 -9.29 10.36 -37.25
CA LYS A 159 -10.16 9.50 -38.06
C LYS A 159 -10.13 8.06 -37.59
N MET A 160 -8.99 7.59 -37.07
CA MET A 160 -8.85 6.22 -36.58
C MET A 160 -9.52 5.99 -35.22
N ILE A 161 -9.66 7.02 -34.39
CA ILE A 161 -10.17 6.90 -33.01
C ILE A 161 -11.64 7.35 -32.81
N GLY A 162 -12.36 7.66 -33.90
CA GLY A 162 -13.78 8.02 -33.84
C GLY A 162 -14.26 8.93 -34.97
N GLY A 163 -13.35 9.63 -35.64
CA GLY A 163 -13.68 10.63 -36.65
C GLY A 163 -14.10 11.97 -36.03
N ALA A 164 -14.06 13.04 -36.83
CA ALA A 164 -14.38 14.38 -36.35
C ALA A 164 -15.85 14.51 -35.94
N THR A 165 -16.10 15.05 -34.75
CA THR A 165 -17.45 15.40 -34.27
C THR A 165 -17.77 16.88 -34.43
N ARG A 166 -16.85 17.65 -35.04
CA ARG A 166 -16.95 19.09 -35.30
C ARG A 166 -16.01 19.51 -36.44
N GLU A 167 -16.28 20.66 -37.05
CA GLU A 167 -15.45 21.22 -38.12
C GLU A 167 -14.36 22.18 -37.59
N ARG A 168 -14.56 22.71 -36.38
CA ARG A 168 -13.68 23.71 -35.74
C ARG A 168 -13.36 23.32 -34.30
N LEU A 169 -12.09 23.46 -33.92
CA LEU A 169 -11.59 23.29 -32.56
C LEU A 169 -11.34 24.66 -31.92
N ASN A 170 -11.98 24.93 -30.78
CA ASN A 170 -11.84 26.19 -30.04
C ASN A 170 -10.89 26.03 -28.86
N PHE A 171 -10.15 27.09 -28.55
CA PHE A 171 -9.15 27.10 -27.49
C PHE A 171 -9.42 28.15 -26.42
N TYR A 172 -9.13 27.78 -25.17
CA TYR A 172 -8.78 28.76 -24.14
C TYR A 172 -7.25 28.81 -23.97
N CYS A 173 -6.74 29.92 -23.44
CA CYS A 173 -5.31 30.10 -23.25
C CYS A 173 -4.92 30.06 -21.77
N THR A 174 -3.89 29.30 -21.43
CA THR A 174 -3.30 29.26 -20.08
C THR A 174 -2.04 30.10 -20.05
N GLY A 175 -2.02 31.10 -19.19
CA GLY A 175 -0.91 32.04 -19.08
C GLY A 175 -1.22 33.25 -18.20
N PRO A 176 -0.21 34.11 -17.94
CA PRO A 176 -0.33 35.24 -17.01
C PRO A 176 -1.09 36.44 -17.59
N GLU A 177 -1.36 36.48 -18.89
CA GLU A 177 -1.82 37.68 -19.61
C GLU A 177 -3.20 37.44 -20.27
N PRO A 178 -4.31 37.50 -19.49
CA PRO A 178 -5.64 37.17 -20.00
C PRO A 178 -6.18 38.18 -21.03
N LEU A 179 -5.73 39.44 -20.98
CA LEU A 179 -6.09 40.44 -21.99
C LEU A 179 -5.48 40.08 -23.36
N ALA A 180 -4.21 39.68 -23.38
CA ALA A 180 -3.57 39.23 -24.61
C ALA A 180 -4.28 37.99 -25.18
N ALA A 181 -4.67 37.03 -24.32
CA ALA A 181 -5.47 35.88 -24.74
C ALA A 181 -6.81 36.31 -25.40
N LYS A 182 -7.52 37.26 -24.80
CA LYS A 182 -8.76 37.82 -25.36
C LYS A 182 -8.53 38.48 -26.72
N GLU A 183 -7.49 39.31 -26.85
CA GLU A 183 -7.14 40.00 -28.10
C GLU A 183 -6.71 39.03 -29.21
N MET A 184 -6.07 37.91 -28.83
CA MET A 184 -5.74 36.82 -29.73
C MET A 184 -6.94 35.93 -30.11
N GLY A 185 -8.15 36.20 -29.58
CA GLY A 185 -9.39 35.54 -29.97
C GLY A 185 -9.69 34.21 -29.26
N PHE A 186 -8.92 33.83 -28.23
CA PHE A 186 -9.26 32.70 -27.37
C PHE A 186 -10.60 32.93 -26.69
N TRP A 187 -11.37 31.87 -26.43
CA TRP A 187 -12.72 32.04 -25.84
C TRP A 187 -12.67 32.32 -24.33
N GLY A 188 -11.54 32.04 -23.67
CA GLY A 188 -11.30 32.28 -22.25
C GLY A 188 -9.81 32.22 -21.90
N ALA A 189 -9.46 32.59 -20.66
CA ALA A 189 -8.09 32.53 -20.16
C ALA A 189 -8.01 31.85 -18.78
N LYS A 190 -7.03 30.97 -18.58
CA LYS A 190 -6.70 30.37 -17.28
C LYS A 190 -5.42 31.00 -16.73
N VAL A 191 -5.54 31.69 -15.60
CA VAL A 191 -4.42 32.42 -14.98
C VAL A 191 -3.82 31.62 -13.81
N PRO A 192 -2.49 31.58 -13.68
CA PRO A 192 -1.85 30.86 -12.58
C PRO A 192 -1.94 31.65 -11.28
N LEU A 193 -2.46 31.02 -10.23
CA LEU A 193 -2.67 31.66 -8.94
C LEU A 193 -1.31 31.93 -8.24
N PRO A 194 -1.04 33.14 -7.72
CA PRO A 194 0.29 33.48 -7.21
C PRO A 194 0.58 33.09 -5.75
N TYR A 195 -0.44 32.94 -4.90
CA TYR A 195 -0.26 32.73 -3.45
C TYR A 195 -0.97 31.47 -2.95
N GLY A 196 -0.36 30.77 -2.01
CA GLY A 196 -0.86 29.51 -1.44
C GLY A 196 -1.14 29.58 0.07
N PRO A 197 -1.58 28.47 0.69
CA PRO A 197 -2.00 28.42 2.10
C PRO A 197 -0.87 28.78 3.08
N GLY A 198 0.39 28.51 2.74
CA GLY A 198 1.55 28.88 3.56
C GLY A 198 1.77 30.40 3.71
N GLU A 199 1.10 31.22 2.90
CA GLU A 199 1.14 32.69 3.00
C GLU A 199 -0.05 33.27 3.80
N GLY A 200 -0.91 32.41 4.35
CA GLY A 200 -1.96 32.78 5.29
C GLY A 200 -3.01 33.76 4.75
N PRO A 201 -3.72 34.48 5.65
CA PRO A 201 -4.75 35.44 5.27
C PRO A 201 -4.25 36.58 4.37
N GLU A 202 -2.99 36.99 4.50
CA GLU A 202 -2.37 37.99 3.61
C GLU A 202 -2.23 37.45 2.18
N GLY A 203 -1.83 36.19 2.01
CA GLY A 203 -1.78 35.52 0.71
C GLY A 203 -3.16 35.47 0.04
N LEU A 204 -4.20 35.15 0.81
CA LEU A 204 -5.58 35.11 0.32
C LEU A 204 -6.04 36.48 -0.18
N LYS A 205 -5.80 37.55 0.59
CA LYS A 205 -6.14 38.92 0.16
C LYS A 205 -5.44 39.30 -1.14
N LYS A 206 -4.16 38.95 -1.29
CA LYS A 206 -3.39 39.20 -2.52
C LYS A 206 -3.90 38.39 -3.71
N ASN A 207 -4.38 37.16 -3.50
CA ASN A 207 -5.05 36.39 -4.53
C ASN A 207 -6.35 37.06 -4.99
N VAL A 208 -7.16 37.58 -4.06
CA VAL A 208 -8.38 38.33 -4.39
C VAL A 208 -8.03 39.56 -5.22
N GLU A 209 -7.07 40.38 -4.78
CA GLU A 209 -6.61 41.55 -5.55
C GLU A 209 -6.08 41.20 -6.94
N PHE A 210 -5.30 40.10 -7.05
CA PHE A 210 -4.77 39.60 -8.31
C PHE A 210 -5.89 39.21 -9.28
N LEU A 211 -6.86 38.43 -8.83
CA LEU A 211 -7.99 37.98 -9.65
C LEU A 211 -8.91 39.15 -10.02
N THR A 212 -9.12 40.11 -9.12
CA THR A 212 -9.88 41.34 -9.41
C THR A 212 -9.23 42.13 -10.55
N LYS A 213 -7.91 42.34 -10.51
CA LYS A 213 -7.19 43.05 -11.58
C LYS A 213 -7.33 42.35 -12.94
N HIS A 214 -7.24 41.02 -12.96
CA HIS A 214 -7.44 40.26 -14.18
C HIS A 214 -8.87 40.37 -14.71
N ARG A 215 -9.88 40.26 -13.83
CA ARG A 215 -11.29 40.50 -14.18
C ARG A 215 -11.51 41.91 -14.77
N GLU A 216 -10.97 42.94 -14.14
CA GLU A 216 -11.05 44.33 -14.63
C GLU A 216 -10.41 44.48 -16.03
N SER A 217 -9.28 43.81 -16.27
CA SER A 217 -8.55 43.91 -17.55
C SER A 217 -9.31 43.35 -18.76
N VAL A 218 -10.17 42.34 -18.57
CA VAL A 218 -10.88 41.66 -19.67
C VAL A 218 -12.38 41.96 -19.70
N GLY A 219 -12.91 42.61 -18.68
CA GLY A 219 -14.33 42.91 -18.53
C GLY A 219 -15.15 41.73 -17.96
N PRO A 220 -16.46 41.93 -17.78
CA PRO A 220 -17.32 40.99 -17.04
C PRO A 220 -17.61 39.67 -17.78
N ASP A 221 -17.62 39.70 -19.12
CA ASP A 221 -18.15 38.59 -19.93
C ASP A 221 -17.09 37.60 -20.40
N PHE A 222 -15.81 37.97 -20.35
CA PHE A 222 -14.74 37.08 -20.81
C PHE A 222 -14.45 36.01 -19.73
N PRO A 223 -14.56 34.70 -20.03
CA PRO A 223 -14.29 33.65 -19.06
C PRO A 223 -12.85 33.70 -18.51
N ILE A 224 -12.73 33.71 -17.19
CA ILE A 224 -11.46 33.54 -16.46
C ILE A 224 -11.54 32.26 -15.66
N MET A 225 -10.48 31.46 -15.74
CA MET A 225 -10.27 30.25 -14.98
C MET A 225 -9.00 30.40 -14.13
N VAL A 226 -8.86 29.60 -13.08
CA VAL A 226 -7.72 29.69 -12.17
C VAL A 226 -6.97 28.37 -12.13
N ASP A 227 -5.67 28.41 -12.37
CA ASP A 227 -4.75 27.28 -12.21
C ASP A 227 -4.04 27.39 -10.86
N CYS A 228 -4.15 26.34 -10.04
CA CYS A 228 -3.59 26.28 -8.70
C CYS A 228 -2.40 25.34 -8.55
N TYR A 229 -2.04 24.56 -9.58
CA TYR A 229 -0.89 23.66 -9.62
C TYR A 229 -0.65 22.86 -8.31
N MET A 230 -1.67 22.12 -7.84
CA MET A 230 -1.64 21.25 -6.65
C MET A 230 -1.34 21.94 -5.30
N SER A 231 -1.42 23.27 -5.23
CA SER A 231 -0.79 24.03 -4.15
C SER A 231 -1.69 24.38 -2.95
N LEU A 232 -3.00 24.25 -3.08
CA LEU A 232 -3.96 24.62 -2.04
C LEU A 232 -4.38 23.42 -1.21
N ASN A 233 -5.16 23.70 -0.16
CA ASN A 233 -5.84 22.70 0.64
C ASN A 233 -7.34 23.02 0.69
N VAL A 234 -8.15 22.07 1.14
CA VAL A 234 -9.62 22.18 1.17
C VAL A 234 -10.09 23.49 1.79
N GLN A 235 -9.56 23.86 2.97
CA GLN A 235 -9.99 25.06 3.69
C GLN A 235 -9.66 26.34 2.91
N TYR A 236 -8.42 26.48 2.46
CA TYR A 236 -7.98 27.67 1.72
C TYR A 236 -8.72 27.81 0.39
N THR A 237 -8.97 26.70 -0.31
CA THR A 237 -9.78 26.68 -1.53
C THR A 237 -11.21 27.18 -1.25
N ILE A 238 -11.85 26.69 -0.18
CA ILE A 238 -13.19 27.16 0.20
C ILE A 238 -13.20 28.66 0.46
N GLU A 239 -12.22 29.17 1.21
CA GLU A 239 -12.15 30.59 1.57
C GLU A 239 -11.87 31.49 0.36
N VAL A 240 -10.92 31.14 -0.50
CA VAL A 240 -10.57 31.97 -1.67
C VAL A 240 -11.69 31.97 -2.72
N VAL A 241 -12.36 30.84 -2.93
CA VAL A 241 -13.51 30.75 -3.85
C VAL A 241 -14.66 31.62 -3.31
N ALA A 242 -14.95 31.56 -2.01
CA ALA A 242 -15.98 32.41 -1.40
C ALA A 242 -15.64 33.90 -1.54
N ALA A 243 -14.38 34.28 -1.27
CA ALA A 243 -13.93 35.65 -1.36
C ALA A 243 -13.95 36.22 -2.80
N THR A 244 -13.94 35.35 -3.81
CA THR A 244 -13.90 35.74 -5.23
C THR A 244 -15.17 35.39 -6.00
N GLU A 245 -16.25 34.98 -5.33
CA GLU A 245 -17.52 34.62 -5.98
C GLU A 245 -18.07 35.75 -6.88
N HIS A 246 -17.92 37.00 -6.42
CA HIS A 246 -18.32 38.21 -7.13
C HIS A 246 -17.56 38.46 -8.46
N LEU A 247 -16.42 37.78 -8.67
CA LEU A 247 -15.61 37.92 -9.89
C LEU A 247 -16.09 37.02 -11.05
N ASN A 248 -17.09 36.17 -10.83
CA ASN A 248 -17.67 35.28 -11.85
C ASN A 248 -16.59 34.46 -12.58
N LEU A 249 -15.76 33.76 -11.82
CA LEU A 249 -14.75 32.85 -12.35
C LEU A 249 -15.42 31.57 -12.88
N ASN A 250 -14.93 31.04 -14.00
CA ASN A 250 -15.58 29.93 -14.71
C ASN A 250 -15.24 28.55 -14.11
N TRP A 251 -13.98 28.32 -13.70
CA TRP A 251 -13.60 27.16 -12.89
C TRP A 251 -12.29 27.37 -12.12
N TRP A 252 -12.05 26.49 -11.15
CA TRP A 252 -10.80 26.33 -10.42
C TRP A 252 -10.18 24.97 -10.72
N GLU A 253 -8.93 24.98 -11.17
CA GLU A 253 -8.19 23.81 -11.60
C GLU A 253 -7.14 23.39 -10.57
N GLU A 254 -7.04 22.07 -10.36
CA GLU A 254 -6.00 21.40 -9.59
C GLU A 254 -5.65 22.10 -8.28
N CYS A 255 -6.71 22.47 -7.54
CA CYS A 255 -6.60 23.15 -6.26
C CYS A 255 -5.85 22.33 -5.22
N LEU A 256 -6.10 21.02 -5.19
CA LEU A 256 -5.64 20.13 -4.15
C LEU A 256 -4.50 19.26 -4.65
N SER A 257 -3.81 18.58 -3.73
CA SER A 257 -2.88 17.50 -4.09
C SER A 257 -3.59 16.45 -4.98
N PRO A 258 -2.92 15.88 -6.00
CA PRO A 258 -3.53 14.85 -6.86
C PRO A 258 -3.95 13.59 -6.09
N ASP A 259 -3.36 13.35 -4.90
CA ASP A 259 -3.75 12.24 -4.03
C ASP A 259 -4.95 12.58 -3.12
N ASP A 260 -5.39 13.84 -3.05
CA ASP A 260 -6.56 14.29 -2.30
C ASP A 260 -7.82 14.37 -3.17
N THR A 261 -8.23 13.21 -3.70
CA THR A 261 -9.47 13.09 -4.48
C THR A 261 -10.73 13.32 -3.63
N ASP A 262 -10.65 13.02 -2.34
CA ASP A 262 -11.80 13.06 -1.42
C ASP A 262 -12.08 14.51 -0.99
N GLY A 263 -11.06 15.36 -0.93
CA GLY A 263 -11.19 16.80 -0.72
C GLY A 263 -12.01 17.51 -1.80
N PHE A 264 -12.05 17.00 -3.03
CA PHE A 264 -12.92 17.55 -4.08
C PHE A 264 -14.41 17.43 -3.73
N GLU A 265 -14.81 16.40 -2.98
CA GLU A 265 -16.19 16.29 -2.45
C GLU A 265 -16.49 17.44 -1.48
N LEU A 266 -15.53 17.78 -0.62
CA LEU A 266 -15.69 18.83 0.39
C LEU A 266 -15.81 20.22 -0.26
N ILE A 267 -14.93 20.55 -1.21
CA ILE A 267 -14.99 21.86 -1.90
C ILE A 267 -16.22 21.96 -2.80
N LYS A 268 -16.64 20.87 -3.46
CA LYS A 268 -17.87 20.85 -4.26
C LYS A 268 -19.11 21.02 -3.38
N ARG A 269 -19.13 20.40 -2.20
CA ARG A 269 -20.21 20.59 -1.21
C ARG A 269 -20.28 22.03 -0.70
N ALA A 270 -19.14 22.66 -0.45
CA ALA A 270 -19.09 24.06 -0.02
C ALA A 270 -19.50 25.03 -1.13
N HIS A 271 -19.14 24.72 -2.38
CA HIS A 271 -19.36 25.56 -3.56
C HIS A 271 -20.06 24.79 -4.70
N PRO A 272 -21.33 24.39 -4.52
CA PRO A 272 -22.01 23.47 -5.43
C PRO A 272 -22.21 24.01 -6.85
N ARG A 273 -22.18 25.34 -7.01
CA ARG A 273 -22.31 26.03 -8.31
C ARG A 273 -20.97 26.32 -8.98
N MET A 274 -19.87 26.27 -8.22
CA MET A 274 -18.54 26.49 -8.78
C MET A 274 -18.08 25.23 -9.52
N LYS A 275 -17.40 25.41 -10.64
CA LYS A 275 -16.79 24.30 -11.37
C LYS A 275 -15.39 24.02 -10.82
N PHE A 276 -15.10 22.75 -10.59
CA PHE A 276 -13.78 22.26 -10.21
C PHE A 276 -13.27 21.26 -11.24
N THR A 277 -11.99 21.39 -11.58
CA THR A 277 -11.34 20.57 -12.60
C THR A 277 -9.99 20.06 -12.09
N THR A 278 -9.55 18.88 -12.54
CA THR A 278 -8.23 18.30 -12.24
C THR A 278 -7.97 17.11 -13.15
N GLY A 279 -6.77 16.54 -13.08
CA GLY A 279 -6.42 15.28 -13.72
C GLY A 279 -5.07 15.30 -14.45
N GLU A 280 -4.41 16.45 -14.57
CA GLU A 280 -3.14 16.53 -15.32
C GLU A 280 -2.07 15.65 -14.64
N HIS A 281 -1.95 15.71 -13.31
CA HIS A 281 -1.02 14.88 -12.53
C HIS A 281 -1.63 13.56 -12.01
N GLU A 282 -2.74 13.10 -12.59
CA GLU A 282 -3.30 11.77 -12.32
C GLU A 282 -3.07 10.83 -13.52
N TYR A 283 -2.91 9.54 -13.24
CA TYR A 283 -2.40 8.56 -14.20
C TYR A 283 -3.31 7.35 -14.31
N SER A 284 -3.41 6.80 -15.53
CA SER A 284 -4.17 5.60 -15.88
C SER A 284 -5.68 5.66 -15.57
N ARG A 285 -6.43 4.73 -16.16
CA ARG A 285 -7.87 4.58 -15.85
C ARG A 285 -8.16 4.31 -14.37
N TYR A 286 -7.20 3.77 -13.61
CA TYR A 286 -7.42 3.43 -12.21
C TYR A 286 -7.43 4.66 -11.30
N GLY A 287 -6.58 5.66 -11.57
CA GLY A 287 -6.61 6.95 -10.89
C GLY A 287 -7.88 7.72 -11.26
N PHE A 288 -8.14 7.85 -12.56
CA PHE A 288 -9.32 8.53 -13.08
C PHE A 288 -10.64 7.90 -12.65
N ARG A 289 -10.70 6.58 -12.41
CA ARG A 289 -11.88 5.93 -11.83
C ARG A 289 -12.34 6.63 -10.55
N LYS A 290 -11.42 6.96 -9.64
CA LYS A 290 -11.75 7.60 -8.36
C LYS A 290 -12.28 9.02 -8.57
N LEU A 291 -11.73 9.75 -9.53
CA LEU A 291 -12.19 11.09 -9.91
C LEU A 291 -13.60 11.08 -10.55
N ILE A 292 -13.95 10.01 -11.28
CA ILE A 292 -15.23 9.84 -11.97
C ILE A 292 -16.34 9.38 -11.01
N GLU A 293 -16.07 8.37 -10.18
CA GLU A 293 -17.09 7.69 -9.36
C GLU A 293 -17.89 8.65 -8.46
N GLY A 294 -17.23 9.66 -7.90
CA GLY A 294 -17.85 10.64 -7.00
C GLY A 294 -18.60 11.78 -7.69
N ARG A 295 -18.46 11.98 -9.01
CA ARG A 295 -19.05 13.10 -9.77
C ARG A 295 -18.82 14.49 -9.13
N ASN A 296 -17.70 14.68 -8.46
CA ASN A 296 -17.36 15.94 -7.78
C ASN A 296 -16.63 16.95 -8.67
N LEU A 297 -16.20 16.51 -9.86
CA LEU A 297 -15.47 17.30 -10.84
C LEU A 297 -16.36 17.58 -12.06
N ASP A 298 -16.24 18.78 -12.59
CA ASP A 298 -17.04 19.26 -13.72
C ASP A 298 -16.36 19.02 -15.07
N ILE A 299 -15.02 18.92 -15.08
CA ILE A 299 -14.19 18.58 -16.25
C ILE A 299 -12.98 17.80 -15.79
N LEU A 300 -12.63 16.72 -16.50
CA LEU A 300 -11.40 15.96 -16.30
C LEU A 300 -10.33 16.40 -17.29
N GLN A 301 -9.10 16.58 -16.82
CA GLN A 301 -8.01 17.15 -17.63
C GLN A 301 -6.75 16.27 -17.67
N PRO A 302 -6.83 15.01 -18.16
CA PRO A 302 -5.64 14.17 -18.34
C PRO A 302 -4.63 14.81 -19.29
N ASP A 303 -3.34 14.75 -18.97
CA ASP A 303 -2.30 15.07 -19.94
C ASP A 303 -1.97 13.80 -20.76
N VAL A 304 -2.16 13.85 -22.09
CA VAL A 304 -1.99 12.65 -22.95
C VAL A 304 -0.54 12.19 -23.04
N MET A 305 0.45 13.06 -22.80
CA MET A 305 1.86 12.68 -22.72
C MET A 305 2.22 12.04 -21.37
N TRP A 306 1.33 12.07 -20.38
CA TRP A 306 1.60 11.59 -19.02
C TRP A 306 0.70 10.41 -18.60
N VAL A 307 -0.57 10.40 -19.01
CA VAL A 307 -1.64 9.53 -18.48
C VAL A 307 -1.55 8.05 -18.90
N GLY A 308 -0.80 7.76 -19.95
CA GLY A 308 -0.70 6.44 -20.60
C GLY A 308 -0.85 6.50 -22.13
N GLY A 309 -0.86 7.68 -22.73
CA GLY A 309 -1.00 7.88 -24.17
C GLY A 309 -2.46 7.90 -24.64
N MET A 310 -2.63 7.89 -25.96
CA MET A 310 -3.95 7.94 -26.60
C MET A 310 -4.77 6.69 -26.26
N THR A 311 -4.15 5.51 -26.17
CA THR A 311 -4.84 4.26 -25.86
C THR A 311 -5.49 4.28 -24.48
N GLU A 312 -4.80 4.78 -23.46
CA GLU A 312 -5.35 4.84 -22.10
C GLU A 312 -6.33 6.01 -21.93
N LEU A 313 -6.06 7.14 -22.60
CA LEU A 313 -6.96 8.29 -22.62
C LEU A 313 -8.34 7.93 -23.20
N LEU A 314 -8.40 7.12 -24.26
CA LEU A 314 -9.67 6.64 -24.82
C LEU A 314 -10.48 5.80 -23.82
N LYS A 315 -9.83 5.01 -22.96
CA LYS A 315 -10.52 4.23 -21.91
C LYS A 315 -11.05 5.15 -20.81
N ILE A 316 -10.27 6.15 -20.39
CA ILE A 316 -10.69 7.16 -19.43
C ILE A 316 -11.90 7.94 -19.96
N SER A 317 -11.83 8.37 -21.21
CA SER A 317 -12.90 9.07 -21.93
C SER A 317 -14.18 8.24 -22.00
N ALA A 318 -14.08 6.95 -22.33
CA ALA A 318 -15.23 6.05 -22.34
C ALA A 318 -15.86 5.90 -20.94
N MET A 319 -15.06 5.86 -19.88
CA MET A 319 -15.57 5.82 -18.50
C MET A 319 -16.27 7.13 -18.12
N ALA A 320 -15.66 8.28 -18.43
CA ALA A 320 -16.22 9.60 -18.11
C ALA A 320 -17.51 9.88 -18.87
N ALA A 321 -17.61 9.41 -20.13
CA ALA A 321 -18.79 9.56 -20.97
C ALA A 321 -20.04 8.90 -20.36
N ALA A 322 -19.89 7.77 -19.65
CA ALA A 322 -21.00 7.12 -18.95
C ALA A 322 -21.58 7.94 -17.78
N TYR A 323 -20.86 9.00 -17.38
CA TYR A 323 -21.21 9.90 -16.29
C TYR A 323 -21.54 11.32 -16.78
N ASP A 324 -21.55 11.54 -18.09
CA ASP A 324 -21.68 12.85 -18.74
C ASP A 324 -20.62 13.87 -18.28
N ILE A 325 -19.43 13.40 -17.91
CA ILE A 325 -18.32 14.25 -17.47
C ILE A 325 -17.45 14.59 -18.69
N PRO A 326 -17.29 15.89 -19.06
CA PRO A 326 -16.38 16.30 -20.11
C PRO A 326 -14.92 15.94 -19.83
N VAL A 327 -14.20 15.57 -20.89
CA VAL A 327 -12.75 15.32 -20.84
C VAL A 327 -12.07 16.32 -21.76
N VAL A 328 -11.26 17.21 -21.19
CA VAL A 328 -10.52 18.24 -21.92
C VAL A 328 -9.05 18.09 -21.55
N PRO A 329 -8.22 17.41 -22.37
CA PRO A 329 -6.84 17.14 -22.00
C PRO A 329 -6.02 18.39 -21.70
N HIS A 330 -5.14 18.28 -20.70
CA HIS A 330 -4.17 19.30 -20.38
C HIS A 330 -3.15 19.41 -21.52
N ALA A 331 -2.97 20.62 -22.05
CA ALA A 331 -2.01 21.00 -23.08
C ALA A 331 -1.76 19.91 -24.17
N SER A 332 -0.52 19.44 -24.30
CA SER A 332 -0.07 18.35 -25.18
C SER A 332 -0.25 18.53 -26.70
N GLY A 333 -0.56 19.75 -27.13
CA GLY A 333 -0.52 20.14 -28.54
C GLY A 333 -1.33 19.21 -29.45
N PRO A 334 -0.84 18.94 -30.67
CA PRO A 334 -1.55 18.12 -31.66
C PRO A 334 -1.98 16.72 -31.17
N TYR A 335 -1.30 16.13 -30.20
CA TYR A 335 -1.72 14.85 -29.61
C TYR A 335 -3.12 14.97 -29.00
N SER A 336 -3.35 15.99 -28.17
CA SER A 336 -4.67 16.28 -27.59
C SER A 336 -5.68 16.75 -28.62
N TYR A 337 -5.24 17.47 -29.68
CA TYR A 337 -6.17 18.02 -30.67
C TYR A 337 -6.89 16.90 -31.42
N HIS A 338 -6.14 15.85 -31.82
CA HIS A 338 -6.71 14.68 -32.47
C HIS A 338 -7.71 13.95 -31.56
N PHE A 339 -7.44 13.85 -30.25
CA PHE A 339 -8.39 13.31 -29.29
C PHE A 339 -9.64 14.19 -29.21
N VAL A 340 -9.50 15.48 -28.90
CA VAL A 340 -10.63 16.38 -28.65
C VAL A 340 -11.57 16.41 -29.84
N VAL A 341 -11.07 16.58 -31.07
CA VAL A 341 -11.91 16.65 -32.28
C VAL A 341 -12.70 15.37 -32.53
N SER A 342 -12.26 14.24 -31.96
CA SER A 342 -12.91 12.93 -32.13
C SER A 342 -13.97 12.59 -31.07
N GLN A 343 -14.00 13.30 -29.95
CA GLN A 343 -14.89 13.00 -28.84
C GLN A 343 -16.00 14.04 -28.70
N ALA A 344 -17.25 13.60 -28.69
CA ALA A 344 -18.41 14.49 -28.59
C ALA A 344 -18.48 15.26 -27.25
N HIS A 345 -18.01 14.63 -26.16
CA HIS A 345 -17.97 15.21 -24.81
C HIS A 345 -16.67 15.99 -24.52
N SER A 346 -15.86 16.28 -25.54
CA SER A 346 -14.66 17.12 -25.46
C SER A 346 -14.88 18.39 -26.29
N PRO A 347 -15.49 19.45 -25.72
CA PRO A 347 -16.00 20.58 -26.51
C PRO A 347 -14.93 21.58 -26.99
N PHE A 348 -13.80 21.65 -26.31
CA PHE A 348 -12.71 22.60 -26.55
C PHE A 348 -11.38 22.01 -26.08
N GLN A 349 -10.29 22.73 -26.33
CA GLN A 349 -8.95 22.34 -25.95
C GLN A 349 -8.22 23.49 -25.22
N GLU A 350 -7.29 23.12 -24.35
CA GLU A 350 -6.34 24.05 -23.76
C GLU A 350 -5.18 24.39 -24.72
N TYR A 351 -4.79 25.67 -24.74
CA TYR A 351 -3.50 26.09 -25.28
C TYR A 351 -2.63 26.70 -24.17
N LEU A 352 -1.43 26.16 -23.97
CA LEU A 352 -0.45 26.73 -23.04
C LEU A 352 0.34 27.85 -23.74
N ALA A 353 0.38 29.05 -23.16
CA ALA A 353 1.12 30.18 -23.74
C ALA A 353 2.64 29.96 -23.63
N ASN A 354 3.27 29.46 -24.70
CA ASN A 354 4.71 29.15 -24.71
C ASN A 354 5.63 30.35 -24.98
N SER A 355 5.08 31.56 -25.13
CA SER A 355 5.94 32.74 -25.17
C SER A 355 6.42 33.11 -23.76
N PRO A 356 7.67 33.56 -23.58
CA PRO A 356 8.20 33.87 -22.25
C PRO A 356 7.37 34.88 -21.45
N ASP A 357 6.72 35.82 -22.15
CA ASP A 357 5.83 36.84 -21.59
C ASP A 357 4.36 36.44 -21.51
N GLY A 358 3.98 35.28 -22.07
CA GLY A 358 2.60 34.81 -22.16
C GLY A 358 1.69 35.59 -23.13
N LYS A 359 2.24 36.44 -24.01
CA LYS A 359 1.47 37.35 -24.88
C LYS A 359 1.32 36.88 -26.32
N SER A 360 1.93 35.75 -26.71
CA SER A 360 1.87 35.25 -28.08
C SER A 360 1.76 33.73 -28.17
N VAL A 361 1.25 33.25 -29.30
CA VAL A 361 1.09 31.84 -29.62
C VAL A 361 2.39 31.33 -30.26
N LEU A 362 3.10 30.44 -29.57
CA LEU A 362 4.27 29.73 -30.09
C LEU A 362 4.05 28.22 -30.01
N PRO A 363 4.64 27.42 -30.93
CA PRO A 363 4.54 25.96 -30.91
C PRO A 363 4.82 25.35 -29.53
N VAL A 364 4.03 24.35 -29.16
CA VAL A 364 4.10 23.62 -27.89
C VAL A 364 5.40 22.84 -27.77
N PHE A 365 5.89 22.27 -28.87
CA PHE A 365 7.14 21.51 -28.87
C PHE A 365 8.33 22.34 -29.39
N GLY A 366 8.17 23.67 -29.47
CA GLY A 366 9.18 24.61 -29.91
C GLY A 366 9.62 24.37 -31.36
N ASP A 367 10.93 24.16 -31.56
CA ASP A 367 11.53 23.95 -32.88
C ASP A 367 11.61 22.48 -33.30
N LEU A 368 11.04 21.55 -32.51
CA LEU A 368 11.12 20.11 -32.78
C LEU A 368 10.40 19.72 -34.09
N PHE A 369 9.28 20.38 -34.40
CA PHE A 369 8.50 20.09 -35.61
C PHE A 369 8.39 21.33 -36.50
N LEU A 370 8.46 21.12 -37.82
CA LEU A 370 8.40 22.22 -38.81
C LEU A 370 6.99 22.80 -39.00
N ASN A 371 5.97 22.01 -38.67
CA ASN A 371 4.60 22.23 -39.11
C ASN A 371 3.58 22.03 -37.99
N GLU A 372 3.96 22.27 -36.73
CA GLU A 372 3.04 22.13 -35.59
C GLU A 372 1.82 23.05 -35.75
N PRO A 373 0.59 22.51 -35.77
CA PRO A 373 -0.62 23.31 -35.79
C PRO A 373 -0.74 24.21 -34.57
N ILE A 374 -0.87 25.52 -34.78
CA ILE A 374 -1.09 26.50 -33.72
C ILE A 374 -2.38 27.29 -33.97
N PRO A 375 -3.19 27.57 -32.93
CA PRO A 375 -4.44 28.28 -33.11
C PRO A 375 -4.20 29.68 -33.65
N THR A 376 -5.00 30.07 -34.64
CA THR A 376 -5.04 31.44 -35.14
C THR A 376 -6.40 32.02 -34.80
N LYS A 377 -6.44 33.17 -34.10
CA LYS A 377 -7.69 33.76 -33.58
C LYS A 377 -8.42 32.85 -32.57
N GLY A 378 -7.68 32.07 -31.78
CA GLY A 378 -8.24 31.19 -30.75
C GLY A 378 -8.92 29.91 -31.25
N TYR A 379 -8.79 29.56 -32.53
CA TYR A 379 -9.32 28.31 -33.08
C TYR A 379 -8.42 27.68 -34.15
N LEU A 380 -8.73 26.43 -34.49
CA LEU A 380 -8.22 25.69 -35.65
C LEU A 380 -9.37 25.08 -36.43
N ASP A 381 -9.27 25.08 -37.75
CA ASP A 381 -10.12 24.23 -38.60
C ASP A 381 -9.61 22.79 -38.54
N VAL A 382 -10.53 21.83 -38.39
CA VAL A 382 -10.16 20.41 -38.19
C VAL A 382 -9.42 19.83 -39.38
N SER A 383 -9.63 20.36 -40.59
CA SER A 383 -8.91 19.94 -41.80
C SER A 383 -7.40 20.16 -41.73
N ILE A 384 -6.91 21.02 -40.83
CA ILE A 384 -5.46 21.19 -40.57
C ILE A 384 -4.85 19.89 -40.02
N LEU A 385 -5.66 19.04 -39.38
CA LEU A 385 -5.26 17.76 -38.78
C LEU A 385 -5.35 16.57 -39.77
N ASP A 386 -5.64 16.79 -41.05
CA ASP A 386 -5.91 15.71 -42.03
C ASP A 386 -4.66 14.93 -42.48
N LYS A 387 -3.46 15.38 -42.11
CA LYS A 387 -2.22 14.68 -42.45
C LYS A 387 -2.09 13.35 -41.70
N PRO A 388 -1.49 12.31 -42.31
CA PRO A 388 -1.30 11.02 -41.67
C PRO A 388 -0.60 11.07 -40.30
N GLY A 389 -1.00 10.18 -39.39
CA GLY A 389 -0.49 10.19 -38.01
C GLY A 389 -1.00 11.41 -37.24
N PHE A 390 -0.11 12.06 -36.49
CA PHE A 390 -0.40 13.38 -35.89
C PHE A 390 -0.10 14.55 -36.83
N GLY A 391 0.29 14.27 -38.08
CA GLY A 391 0.60 15.30 -39.08
C GLY A 391 1.90 16.07 -38.85
N LEU A 392 2.68 15.66 -37.85
CA LEU A 392 3.92 16.32 -37.42
C LEU A 392 5.12 15.87 -38.24
N GLU A 393 5.88 16.84 -38.75
CA GLU A 393 7.11 16.65 -39.50
C GLU A 393 8.31 17.07 -38.65
N LEU A 394 9.16 16.10 -38.30
CA LEU A 394 10.36 16.32 -37.51
C LEU A 394 11.29 17.30 -38.24
N ASN A 395 11.74 18.33 -37.53
CA ASN A 395 12.72 19.26 -38.05
C ASN A 395 14.06 18.54 -38.23
N PRO A 396 14.64 18.46 -39.44
CA PRO A 396 15.93 17.80 -39.67
C PRO A 396 17.09 18.50 -38.96
N ASN A 397 16.90 19.75 -38.54
CA ASN A 397 17.86 20.51 -37.74
C ASN A 397 17.59 20.42 -36.22
N ALA A 398 16.56 19.66 -35.80
CA ALA A 398 16.31 19.41 -34.39
C ALA A 398 17.54 18.74 -33.78
N ARG A 399 17.99 19.29 -32.65
CA ARG A 399 19.22 18.84 -32.00
C ARG A 399 18.93 17.63 -31.12
N LEU A 400 18.86 16.46 -31.74
CA LEU A 400 18.58 15.19 -31.08
C LEU A 400 19.88 14.45 -30.76
N ILE A 401 20.09 14.10 -29.49
CA ILE A 401 21.15 13.19 -29.07
C ILE A 401 20.55 11.78 -29.01
N ASP A 402 21.10 10.86 -29.80
CA ASP A 402 20.75 9.43 -29.70
C ASP A 402 21.14 8.90 -28.31
N ALA A 403 20.15 8.34 -27.60
CA ALA A 403 20.30 7.90 -26.22
C ALA A 403 21.32 6.78 -26.05
N THR A 404 21.62 6.01 -27.10
CA THR A 404 22.66 4.96 -27.06
C THR A 404 24.03 5.53 -26.67
N ASN A 405 24.32 6.78 -27.04
CA ASN A 405 25.56 7.47 -26.65
C ASN A 405 25.65 7.81 -25.16
N ILE A 406 24.50 7.80 -24.46
CA ILE A 406 24.38 8.14 -23.03
C ILE A 406 24.27 6.87 -22.18
N LEU A 407 23.50 5.89 -22.65
CA LEU A 407 23.28 4.62 -21.96
C LEU A 407 24.49 3.68 -22.03
N ASN A 408 25.30 3.80 -23.09
CA ASN A 408 26.56 3.06 -23.27
C ASN A 408 27.67 4.04 -23.73
N PRO A 409 28.28 4.83 -22.82
CA PRO A 409 29.34 5.73 -23.23
C PRO A 409 30.51 4.92 -23.80
N ALA A 410 30.88 5.17 -25.05
CA ALA A 410 32.12 4.65 -25.61
C ALA A 410 33.28 5.05 -24.68
N PRO A 411 34.25 4.16 -24.40
CA PRO A 411 35.36 4.51 -23.52
C PRO A 411 36.06 5.75 -24.06
N ALA A 412 36.09 6.81 -23.24
CA ALA A 412 36.86 8.01 -23.56
C ALA A 412 38.32 7.59 -23.82
N LYS A 413 38.92 8.12 -24.90
CA LYS A 413 40.33 7.91 -25.29
C LYS A 413 41.23 7.69 -24.06
N SER A 414 42.03 6.62 -24.07
CA SER A 414 43.02 6.35 -23.01
C SER A 414 43.76 7.61 -22.62
N LEU A 415 43.76 7.89 -21.31
CA LEU A 415 44.64 8.90 -20.72
C LEU A 415 46.08 8.57 -21.13
N LYS A 416 46.79 9.54 -21.73
CA LYS A 416 48.23 9.40 -22.00
C LYS A 416 48.94 9.18 -20.66
N ALA A 417 49.79 8.15 -20.61
CA ALA A 417 50.60 7.86 -19.44
C ALA A 417 51.48 9.07 -19.06
N PRO A 418 51.63 9.39 -17.76
CA PRO A 418 52.58 10.41 -17.33
C PRO A 418 54.02 9.96 -17.62
N GLU A 419 54.86 10.88 -18.11
CA GLU A 419 56.30 10.63 -18.29
C GLU A 419 56.96 10.26 -16.96
N GLN A 420 57.74 9.18 -16.97
CA GLN A 420 58.51 8.68 -15.83
C GLN A 420 59.69 9.60 -15.54
N ALA A 421 59.75 10.16 -14.32
CA ALA A 421 61.00 10.61 -13.71
C ALA A 421 61.57 9.48 -12.83
N PRO A 422 62.90 9.26 -12.82
CA PRO A 422 63.50 8.03 -12.29
C PRO A 422 63.60 8.02 -10.77
N ILE A 423 63.22 6.91 -10.15
CA ILE A 423 63.41 6.65 -8.71
C ILE A 423 64.65 5.77 -8.53
N LYS A 424 65.59 6.24 -7.71
CA LYS A 424 66.77 5.49 -7.24
C LYS A 424 66.35 4.38 -6.28
N ALA A 425 67.00 3.23 -6.43
CA ALA A 425 66.86 2.06 -5.58
C ALA A 425 67.53 2.26 -4.22
N GLU A 426 66.85 1.85 -3.15
CA GLU A 426 67.47 1.36 -1.92
C GLU A 426 66.56 0.27 -1.32
N GLU A 427 67.16 -0.90 -1.09
CA GLU A 427 66.55 -2.07 -0.48
C GLU A 427 66.54 -1.92 1.05
N ALA A 428 65.45 -2.32 1.72
CA ALA A 428 65.50 -2.77 3.10
C ALA A 428 64.33 -3.70 3.45
N GLU A 429 64.65 -4.70 4.26
CA GLU A 429 63.94 -5.94 4.55
C GLU A 429 62.62 -5.84 5.32
N ILE A 430 61.88 -6.94 5.19
CA ILE A 430 60.65 -7.31 5.89
C ILE A 430 60.91 -7.46 7.40
N SER A 431 60.23 -6.64 8.21
CA SER A 431 59.81 -7.01 9.56
C SER A 431 58.61 -6.16 9.99
N GLY A 432 57.63 -6.77 10.67
CA GLY A 432 56.58 -6.02 11.36
C GLY A 432 55.15 -6.38 10.98
N VAL A 433 54.69 -7.53 11.45
CA VAL A 433 53.28 -7.78 11.78
C VAL A 433 52.87 -6.72 12.82
N GLY A 434 52.17 -5.67 12.39
CA GLY A 434 51.83 -4.56 13.27
C GLY A 434 51.23 -3.35 12.55
N ALA A 435 50.23 -3.56 11.69
CA ALA A 435 49.46 -2.46 11.09
C ALA A 435 47.99 -2.82 10.76
N SER A 436 47.48 -3.96 11.25
CA SER A 436 46.07 -4.34 11.08
C SER A 436 45.17 -3.93 12.25
N CYS A 437 45.71 -3.26 13.27
CA CYS A 437 44.95 -2.89 14.47
C CYS A 437 44.47 -1.42 14.50
N ASP A 438 45.05 -0.53 13.69
CA ASP A 438 44.72 0.90 13.74
C ASP A 438 43.58 1.32 12.80
N ILE A 439 43.24 0.51 11.79
CA ILE A 439 42.10 0.79 10.90
C ILE A 439 40.77 0.47 11.61
N VAL A 440 40.77 -0.50 12.52
CA VAL A 440 39.56 -0.91 13.26
C VAL A 440 39.18 0.10 14.35
N GLN A 441 40.13 0.89 14.88
CA GLN A 441 39.83 1.91 15.90
C GLN A 441 39.30 3.25 15.35
N SER A 442 39.37 3.52 14.03
CA SER A 442 38.83 4.77 13.46
C SER A 442 37.32 4.71 13.12
N LEU A 443 36.69 3.55 13.25
CA LEU A 443 35.26 3.34 12.97
C LEU A 443 34.33 3.69 14.15
N HIS A 444 34.83 4.31 15.23
CA HIS A 444 34.04 4.70 16.40
C HIS A 444 33.97 6.21 16.67
N SER A 445 34.39 7.07 15.73
CA SER A 445 34.19 8.52 15.86
C SER A 445 32.94 9.01 15.11
N SER A 446 32.14 9.84 15.77
CA SER A 446 30.87 10.42 15.33
C SER A 446 30.99 11.56 14.30
N SER A 447 31.55 11.27 13.12
CA SER A 447 31.59 12.17 11.95
C SER A 447 31.46 11.37 10.64
N PRO A 448 30.80 11.89 9.58
CA PRO A 448 30.61 11.14 8.34
C PRO A 448 31.94 10.95 7.57
N PRO A 449 32.16 9.79 6.91
CA PRO A 449 33.42 9.51 6.22
C PRO A 449 33.55 10.29 4.91
N SER A 450 34.79 10.68 4.56
CA SER A 450 35.09 11.41 3.34
C SER A 450 34.91 10.56 2.07
N SER A 451 34.65 11.20 0.92
CA SER A 451 34.39 10.56 -0.38
C SER A 451 35.50 9.61 -0.85
N LYS A 452 36.75 9.81 -0.39
CA LYS A 452 37.88 8.93 -0.70
C LYS A 452 37.78 7.57 -0.01
N LEU A 453 37.18 7.49 1.18
CA LEU A 453 37.00 6.23 1.92
C LEU A 453 35.94 5.34 1.24
N LEU A 454 34.87 5.95 0.72
CA LEU A 454 33.85 5.26 -0.07
C LEU A 454 34.40 4.72 -1.39
N GLN A 455 35.31 5.45 -2.03
CA GLN A 455 35.90 5.06 -3.31
C GLN A 455 36.87 3.88 -3.15
N SER A 456 37.61 3.82 -2.04
CA SER A 456 38.45 2.67 -1.68
C SER A 456 37.62 1.42 -1.35
N LEU A 457 36.48 1.56 -0.67
CA LEU A 457 35.54 0.47 -0.39
C LEU A 457 34.90 -0.10 -1.67
N LEU A 458 34.49 0.78 -2.60
CA LEU A 458 33.90 0.37 -3.89
C LEU A 458 34.92 -0.36 -4.78
N THR A 459 36.19 0.07 -4.74
CA THR A 459 37.29 -0.56 -5.48
C THR A 459 37.60 -1.95 -4.91
N LEU A 460 37.54 -2.11 -3.59
CA LEU A 460 37.71 -3.41 -2.94
C LEU A 460 36.59 -4.38 -3.33
N LEU A 461 35.32 -3.93 -3.31
CA LEU A 461 34.15 -4.70 -3.72
C LEU A 461 34.20 -5.16 -5.19
N LEU A 462 34.70 -4.31 -6.09
CA LEU A 462 34.87 -4.65 -7.51
C LEU A 462 35.98 -5.68 -7.75
N LEU A 463 37.06 -5.64 -6.95
CA LEU A 463 38.14 -6.62 -6.98
C LEU A 463 37.70 -8.01 -6.45
N PHE A 464 36.76 -8.06 -5.50
CA PHE A 464 36.19 -9.32 -4.98
C PHE A 464 35.34 -10.08 -6.00
N SER A 465 34.66 -9.41 -6.93
CA SER A 465 33.79 -10.09 -7.93
C SER A 465 34.55 -10.86 -9.02
N ARG A 466 35.88 -10.74 -9.09
CA ARG A 466 36.70 -11.27 -10.19
C ARG A 466 37.65 -12.42 -9.82
N THR A 467 37.65 -12.93 -8.58
CA THR A 467 38.55 -14.03 -8.21
C THR A 467 37.81 -15.18 -7.51
N HIS A 468 37.76 -16.34 -8.17
CA HIS A 468 37.25 -17.60 -7.61
C HIS A 468 38.33 -18.27 -6.75
N GLN A 469 38.44 -17.97 -5.45
CA GLN A 469 39.10 -18.85 -4.47
C GLN A 469 38.50 -18.75 -3.05
N ASN A 470 38.56 -19.86 -2.31
CA ASN A 470 37.97 -20.08 -0.98
C ASN A 470 38.61 -19.21 0.13
N TYR A 471 37.78 -18.49 0.89
CA TYR A 471 38.20 -17.71 2.07
C TYR A 471 37.53 -18.22 3.38
N PRO A 472 38.12 -17.98 4.57
CA PRO A 472 37.61 -18.46 5.86
C PRO A 472 36.28 -17.79 6.28
N ALA A 473 35.41 -18.53 6.97
CA ALA A 473 34.03 -18.16 7.34
C ALA A 473 33.89 -16.76 8.00
N CYS A 474 34.85 -16.36 8.84
CA CYS A 474 34.84 -15.07 9.53
C CYS A 474 34.82 -13.85 8.59
N ILE A 475 35.37 -13.96 7.37
CA ILE A 475 35.38 -12.87 6.39
C ILE A 475 34.06 -12.84 5.58
N MET A 476 33.43 -14.00 5.35
CA MET A 476 32.11 -14.05 4.72
C MET A 476 31.01 -13.46 5.61
N ASP A 477 31.10 -13.66 6.93
CA ASP A 477 30.11 -13.14 7.87
C ASP A 477 30.19 -11.61 7.98
N ALA A 478 31.40 -11.04 8.04
CA ALA A 478 31.59 -9.58 8.02
C ALA A 478 31.11 -8.91 6.71
N ILE A 479 31.21 -9.61 5.58
CA ILE A 479 30.69 -9.14 4.28
C ILE A 479 29.17 -9.23 4.22
N LYS A 480 28.57 -10.32 4.75
CA LYS A 480 27.12 -10.45 4.91
C LYS A 480 26.54 -9.33 5.77
N ASP A 481 27.20 -9.01 6.87
CA ASP A 481 26.73 -7.96 7.77
C ASP A 481 26.82 -6.57 7.11
N ALA A 482 27.88 -6.29 6.34
CA ALA A 482 28.01 -5.04 5.60
C ALA A 482 26.97 -4.90 4.47
N VAL A 483 26.66 -5.98 3.75
CA VAL A 483 25.61 -6.01 2.71
C VAL A 483 24.23 -5.85 3.35
N THR A 484 23.98 -6.50 4.48
CA THR A 484 22.70 -6.43 5.21
C THR A 484 22.47 -5.03 5.79
N SER A 485 23.50 -4.40 6.38
CA SER A 485 23.43 -3.01 6.87
C SER A 485 23.20 -1.99 5.74
N THR A 486 23.72 -2.27 4.53
CA THR A 486 23.52 -1.41 3.35
C THR A 486 22.10 -1.59 2.77
N LEU A 487 21.55 -2.80 2.78
CA LEU A 487 20.16 -3.09 2.38
C LEU A 487 19.14 -2.52 3.38
N GLU A 488 19.46 -2.49 4.67
CA GLU A 488 18.64 -1.86 5.71
C GLU A 488 18.64 -0.33 5.60
N LYS A 489 19.79 0.29 5.28
CA LYS A 489 19.87 1.74 4.99
C LYS A 489 19.17 2.15 3.69
N LEU A 490 18.92 1.20 2.78
CA LEU A 490 18.19 1.41 1.52
C LEU A 490 16.69 1.07 1.61
N ASN A 491 16.17 0.68 2.79
CA ASN A 491 14.75 0.32 3.00
C ASN A 491 14.23 -0.75 2.01
N ILE A 492 15.08 -1.68 1.57
CA ILE A 492 14.70 -2.82 0.73
C ILE A 492 14.51 -4.06 1.60
N THR A 493 13.63 -4.01 2.60
CA THR A 493 13.10 -5.22 3.28
C THR A 493 11.69 -4.94 3.79
N GLY A 494 10.74 -4.72 2.88
CA GLY A 494 9.37 -4.49 3.29
C GLY A 494 8.44 -4.02 2.18
N ALA A 495 8.25 -4.82 1.13
CA ALA A 495 7.10 -4.64 0.25
C ALA A 495 6.70 -5.98 -0.38
N GLY A 496 5.46 -6.37 -0.11
CA GLY A 496 4.83 -7.57 -0.61
C GLY A 496 4.86 -7.68 -2.13
N THR A 497 4.84 -8.94 -2.56
CA THR A 497 4.62 -9.39 -3.93
C THR A 497 3.41 -8.71 -4.58
N GLN A 498 3.59 -7.66 -5.40
CA GLN A 498 2.72 -7.36 -6.54
C GLN A 498 3.42 -6.51 -7.61
N GLY A 499 3.35 -7.02 -8.85
CA GLY A 499 3.52 -6.23 -10.08
C GLY A 499 4.35 -6.88 -11.20
N VAL A 500 4.55 -8.20 -11.20
CA VAL A 500 4.93 -8.95 -12.41
C VAL A 500 3.68 -9.06 -13.29
N PRO A 501 3.71 -8.79 -14.62
CA PRO A 501 2.58 -9.09 -15.49
C PRO A 501 2.29 -10.58 -15.37
N ALA A 502 1.02 -10.96 -15.27
CA ALA A 502 0.62 -12.36 -15.16
C ALA A 502 0.97 -13.05 -16.50
N LYS A 503 2.23 -13.49 -16.60
CA LYS A 503 2.80 -14.20 -17.72
C LYS A 503 2.09 -15.55 -17.75
N GLU A 504 1.48 -15.89 -18.88
CA GLU A 504 0.98 -17.26 -19.07
C GLU A 504 2.16 -18.21 -18.81
N PRO A 505 2.01 -19.21 -17.93
CA PRO A 505 3.07 -20.18 -17.72
C PRO A 505 3.50 -20.76 -19.06
N THR A 506 4.81 -21.01 -19.24
CA THR A 506 5.26 -21.72 -20.44
C THR A 506 4.55 -23.08 -20.52
N GLU A 507 4.41 -23.65 -21.71
CA GLU A 507 3.79 -24.98 -21.86
C GLU A 507 4.46 -26.02 -20.95
N GLU A 508 5.78 -25.92 -20.77
CA GLU A 508 6.56 -26.76 -19.86
C GLU A 508 6.15 -26.56 -18.39
N GLN A 509 6.10 -25.31 -17.91
CA GLN A 509 5.67 -24.96 -16.55
C GLN A 509 4.23 -25.40 -16.26
N LEU A 510 3.34 -25.20 -17.23
CA LEU A 510 1.95 -25.64 -17.10
C LEU A 510 1.84 -27.16 -17.09
N THR A 511 2.60 -27.86 -17.94
CA THR A 511 2.62 -29.33 -17.99
C THR A 511 3.14 -29.91 -16.68
N GLU A 512 4.20 -29.32 -16.11
CA GLU A 512 4.73 -29.71 -14.81
C GLU A 512 3.69 -29.54 -13.69
N LEU A 513 3.03 -28.37 -13.61
CA LEU A 513 2.02 -28.11 -12.60
C LEU A 513 0.78 -29.01 -12.78
N LYS A 514 0.29 -29.18 -14.02
CA LYS A 514 -0.81 -30.10 -14.34
C LYS A 514 -0.45 -31.53 -13.92
N SER A 515 0.76 -32.01 -14.24
CA SER A 515 1.23 -33.34 -13.85
C SER A 515 1.31 -33.49 -12.33
N LYS A 516 1.75 -32.47 -11.59
CA LYS A 516 1.78 -32.48 -10.12
C LYS A 516 0.38 -32.67 -9.53
N TYR A 517 -0.59 -31.87 -10.00
CA TYR A 517 -1.97 -31.96 -9.53
C TYR A 517 -2.66 -33.26 -9.99
N GLU A 518 -2.40 -33.74 -11.20
CA GLU A 518 -2.95 -35.00 -11.70
C GLU A 518 -2.44 -36.22 -10.90
N LYS A 519 -1.14 -36.26 -10.58
CA LYS A 519 -0.57 -37.31 -9.71
C LYS A 519 -1.19 -37.32 -8.31
N ALA A 520 -1.52 -36.14 -7.80
CA ALA A 520 -2.22 -35.96 -6.54
C ALA A 520 -3.75 -36.18 -6.66
N GLY A 521 -4.28 -36.52 -7.84
CA GLY A 521 -5.72 -36.67 -8.05
C GLY A 521 -6.49 -35.37 -7.84
N GLN A 522 -5.94 -34.23 -8.25
CA GLN A 522 -6.53 -32.90 -8.16
C GLN A 522 -6.63 -32.23 -9.54
N GLU A 523 -6.63 -33.01 -10.63
CA GLU A 523 -6.68 -32.55 -12.02
C GLU A 523 -7.90 -31.69 -12.36
N GLN A 524 -9.01 -31.85 -11.61
CA GLN A 524 -10.25 -31.12 -11.85
C GLN A 524 -10.10 -29.60 -11.71
N VAL A 525 -9.09 -29.10 -11.01
CA VAL A 525 -8.83 -27.66 -10.89
C VAL A 525 -8.47 -27.01 -12.25
N PHE A 526 -8.08 -27.83 -13.24
CA PHE A 526 -7.77 -27.40 -14.60
C PHE A 526 -8.93 -27.61 -15.59
N ALA A 527 -10.12 -28.06 -15.16
CA ALA A 527 -11.24 -28.42 -16.04
C ALA A 527 -11.65 -27.33 -17.05
N PHE A 528 -11.43 -26.07 -16.70
CA PHE A 528 -11.76 -24.93 -17.55
C PHE A 528 -10.55 -24.22 -18.15
N TYR A 529 -9.32 -24.65 -17.86
CA TYR A 529 -8.10 -23.89 -18.12
C TYR A 529 -7.96 -23.45 -19.58
N ASP A 530 -8.30 -24.32 -20.53
CA ASP A 530 -8.18 -24.04 -21.96
C ASP A 530 -9.22 -23.05 -22.48
N LYS A 531 -10.30 -22.82 -21.70
CA LYS A 531 -11.37 -21.86 -21.99
C LYS A 531 -11.18 -20.51 -21.28
N LEU A 532 -10.14 -20.39 -20.45
CA LEU A 532 -9.83 -19.17 -19.71
C LEU A 532 -9.08 -18.15 -20.58
N SER A 533 -9.29 -16.86 -20.30
CA SER A 533 -8.45 -15.80 -20.85
C SER A 533 -7.01 -15.90 -20.32
N THR A 534 -6.03 -15.34 -21.03
CA THR A 534 -4.61 -15.34 -20.60
C THR A 534 -4.41 -14.78 -19.18
N ALA A 535 -5.14 -13.73 -18.80
CA ALA A 535 -5.08 -13.15 -17.46
C ALA A 535 -5.63 -14.12 -16.39
N GLU A 536 -6.72 -14.83 -16.69
CA GLU A 536 -7.33 -15.82 -15.81
C GLU A 536 -6.45 -17.07 -15.66
N LYS A 537 -5.83 -17.53 -16.76
CA LYS A 537 -4.86 -18.63 -16.74
C LYS A 537 -3.67 -18.31 -15.84
N ALA A 538 -3.08 -17.13 -16.00
CA ALA A 538 -1.94 -16.72 -15.21
C ALA A 538 -2.31 -16.48 -13.74
N ALA A 539 -3.53 -15.98 -13.45
CA ALA A 539 -4.04 -15.86 -12.08
C ALA A 539 -4.25 -17.23 -11.41
N LEU A 540 -4.89 -18.18 -12.11
CA LEU A 540 -5.11 -19.54 -11.62
C LEU A 540 -3.78 -20.27 -11.43
N TYR A 541 -2.85 -20.16 -12.39
CA TYR A 541 -1.51 -20.72 -12.27
C TYR A 541 -0.76 -20.15 -11.05
N GLY A 542 -0.72 -18.82 -10.92
CA GLY A 542 -0.07 -18.16 -9.79
C GLY A 542 -0.68 -18.55 -8.44
N GLN A 543 -1.99 -18.80 -8.39
CA GLN A 543 -2.65 -19.30 -7.19
C GLN A 543 -2.26 -20.76 -6.89
N LEU A 544 -2.32 -21.64 -7.89
CA LEU A 544 -2.04 -23.07 -7.73
C LEU A 544 -0.57 -23.38 -7.41
N GLN A 545 0.36 -22.54 -7.86
CA GLN A 545 1.78 -22.67 -7.50
C GLN A 545 2.06 -22.51 -6.01
N ASN A 546 1.20 -21.78 -5.28
CA ASN A 546 1.36 -21.55 -3.85
C ASN A 546 0.84 -22.71 -3.00
N PHE A 547 0.21 -23.72 -3.61
CA PHE A 547 -0.27 -24.91 -2.92
C PHE A 547 0.52 -26.14 -3.32
N ASP A 548 0.87 -26.94 -2.32
CA ASP A 548 1.44 -28.26 -2.53
C ASP A 548 0.32 -29.32 -2.45
N PRO A 549 -0.19 -29.85 -3.58
CA PRO A 549 -1.35 -30.75 -3.57
C PRO A 549 -1.11 -32.04 -2.79
N ASP A 550 0.13 -32.52 -2.68
CA ASP A 550 0.47 -33.69 -1.85
C ASP A 550 0.28 -33.39 -0.37
N TYR A 551 0.77 -32.23 0.09
CA TYR A 551 0.54 -31.76 1.46
C TYR A 551 -0.95 -31.50 1.73
N ILE A 552 -1.68 -30.88 0.78
CA ILE A 552 -3.13 -30.66 0.89
C ILE A 552 -3.87 -31.99 1.06
N ASN A 553 -3.52 -33.00 0.26
CA ASN A 553 -4.09 -34.34 0.41
C ASN A 553 -3.74 -34.96 1.76
N GLU A 554 -2.48 -34.86 2.21
CA GLU A 554 -2.04 -35.39 3.49
C GLU A 554 -2.84 -34.80 4.66
N ILE A 555 -2.97 -33.46 4.73
CA ILE A 555 -3.72 -32.81 5.81
C ILE A 555 -5.22 -33.06 5.68
N THR A 556 -5.75 -33.18 4.46
CA THR A 556 -7.16 -33.48 4.21
C THR A 556 -7.49 -34.91 4.65
N ASP A 557 -6.65 -35.87 4.30
CA ASP A 557 -6.82 -37.27 4.69
C ASP A 557 -6.71 -37.43 6.20
N LYS A 558 -5.70 -36.83 6.83
CA LYS A 558 -5.60 -36.81 8.30
C LYS A 558 -6.81 -36.19 8.99
N ALA A 559 -7.41 -35.15 8.39
CA ALA A 559 -8.55 -34.44 8.97
C ALA A 559 -9.88 -35.17 8.73
N LEU A 560 -10.08 -35.80 7.57
CA LEU A 560 -11.30 -36.55 7.23
C LEU A 560 -11.29 -37.99 7.75
N ASN A 561 -10.10 -38.61 7.79
CA ASN A 561 -9.84 -39.97 8.23
C ASN A 561 -8.81 -39.96 9.38
N PRO A 562 -9.11 -39.29 10.51
CA PRO A 562 -8.19 -39.28 11.64
C PRO A 562 -7.89 -40.73 12.06
N PRO A 563 -6.61 -41.07 12.36
CA PRO A 563 -6.27 -42.41 12.82
C PRO A 563 -7.12 -42.75 14.03
N LYS A 564 -7.70 -43.97 14.04
CA LYS A 564 -8.47 -44.46 15.20
C LYS A 564 -7.57 -44.35 16.43
N ALA A 565 -7.92 -43.47 17.36
CA ALA A 565 -7.25 -43.39 18.64
C ALA A 565 -7.26 -44.78 19.28
N GLU A 566 -6.11 -45.26 19.72
CA GLU A 566 -6.06 -46.42 20.62
C GLU A 566 -6.92 -46.06 21.83
N SER A 567 -7.81 -46.99 22.19
CA SER A 567 -8.97 -46.83 23.07
C SER A 567 -8.63 -46.59 24.55
N ALA A 568 -7.81 -45.60 24.86
CA ALA A 568 -7.65 -45.07 26.21
C ALA A 568 -8.47 -43.78 26.31
N GLU A 569 -9.39 -43.71 27.26
CA GLU A 569 -10.09 -42.46 27.59
C GLU A 569 -9.06 -41.38 27.95
N ASP A 570 -9.22 -40.19 27.37
CA ASP A 570 -8.34 -39.05 27.64
C ASP A 570 -8.39 -38.69 29.13
N LYS A 571 -7.24 -38.69 29.81
CA LYS A 571 -7.15 -38.30 31.21
C LYS A 571 -7.09 -36.78 31.32
N LEU A 572 -8.15 -36.19 31.86
CA LEU A 572 -8.25 -34.74 32.08
C LEU A 572 -7.96 -34.39 33.54
N GLU A 573 -7.06 -33.43 33.76
CA GLU A 573 -6.69 -32.91 35.08
C GLU A 573 -6.57 -31.37 35.01
N PRO A 574 -6.88 -30.61 36.07
CA PRO A 574 -6.51 -29.21 36.13
C PRO A 574 -4.99 -29.04 36.00
N LEU A 575 -4.53 -27.87 35.53
CA LEU A 575 -3.11 -27.54 35.57
C LEU A 575 -2.60 -27.55 37.02
N PRO A 576 -1.34 -27.95 37.26
CA PRO A 576 -0.80 -28.02 38.60
C PRO A 576 -0.63 -26.61 39.20
N GLU A 577 -0.76 -26.50 40.52
CA GLU A 577 -0.76 -25.21 41.22
C GLU A 577 0.49 -24.35 40.92
N ASN A 578 1.65 -24.99 40.73
CA ASN A 578 2.90 -24.30 40.41
C ASN A 578 2.94 -23.70 38.99
N ALA A 579 2.05 -24.14 38.09
CA ALA A 579 1.87 -23.57 36.75
C ALA A 579 0.72 -22.56 36.69
N THR A 580 0.00 -22.33 37.79
CA THR A 580 -1.18 -21.45 37.83
C THR A 580 -1.01 -20.27 38.78
N SER A 581 -1.57 -19.13 38.42
CA SER A 581 -1.72 -17.96 39.30
C SER A 581 -3.08 -17.31 39.05
N SER A 582 -3.59 -16.52 39.99
CA SER A 582 -4.86 -15.80 39.84
C SER A 582 -4.75 -14.38 40.35
N VAL A 583 -5.21 -13.40 39.58
CA VAL A 583 -5.34 -12.00 40.05
C VAL A 583 -6.38 -11.88 41.17
N LEU A 584 -7.25 -12.88 41.33
CA LEU A 584 -8.26 -12.92 42.39
C LEU A 584 -7.69 -13.49 43.70
N ASP A 585 -6.83 -14.50 43.60
CA ASP A 585 -6.42 -15.31 44.73
C ASP A 585 -4.94 -15.09 45.15
N SER A 586 -4.10 -14.52 44.28
CA SER A 586 -2.70 -14.19 44.58
C SER A 586 -2.57 -12.94 45.46
N SER A 587 -1.45 -12.85 46.20
CA SER A 587 -1.19 -11.73 47.10
C SER A 587 -0.99 -10.41 46.32
N ALA A 588 -1.38 -9.28 46.92
CA ALA A 588 -1.15 -7.97 46.32
C ALA A 588 0.35 -7.67 46.11
N GLU A 589 1.23 -8.24 46.96
CA GLU A 589 2.68 -8.11 46.84
C GLU A 589 3.21 -8.82 45.60
N ASP A 590 2.76 -10.05 45.33
CA ASP A 590 3.16 -10.80 44.14
C ASP A 590 2.67 -10.12 42.86
N LEU A 591 1.43 -9.64 42.85
CA LEU A 591 0.86 -8.90 41.72
C LEU A 591 1.66 -7.62 41.44
N GLN A 592 2.02 -6.86 42.48
CA GLN A 592 2.83 -5.65 42.33
C GLN A 592 4.23 -5.98 41.85
N LYS A 593 4.85 -7.05 42.35
CA LYS A 593 6.17 -7.52 41.92
C LYS A 593 6.18 -7.89 40.44
N TRP A 594 5.18 -8.65 39.98
CA TRP A 594 5.07 -9.00 38.56
C TRP A 594 4.79 -7.78 37.70
N TYR A 595 3.89 -6.89 38.13
CA TYR A 595 3.62 -5.64 37.42
C TYR A 595 4.90 -4.79 37.25
N ASP A 596 5.69 -4.66 38.31
CA ASP A 596 6.94 -3.91 38.32
C ASP A 596 7.99 -4.52 37.40
N SER A 597 8.16 -5.85 37.47
CA SER A 597 9.07 -6.59 36.58
C SER A 597 8.63 -6.49 35.11
N GLY A 598 7.33 -6.57 34.83
CA GLY A 598 6.83 -6.39 33.46
C GLY A 598 7.06 -4.98 32.92
N LEU A 599 6.84 -3.94 33.74
CA LEU A 599 7.13 -2.57 33.35
C LEU A 599 8.63 -2.34 33.09
N GLU A 600 9.49 -2.99 33.86
CA GLU A 600 10.94 -2.98 33.63
C GLU A 600 11.28 -3.60 32.27
N LEU A 601 10.73 -4.77 31.95
CA LEU A 601 10.94 -5.43 30.65
C LEU A 601 10.43 -4.58 29.47
N ILE A 602 9.31 -3.88 29.65
CA ILE A 602 8.81 -2.90 28.68
C ILE A 602 9.81 -1.74 28.55
N ALA A 603 10.27 -1.16 29.66
CA ALA A 603 11.23 -0.05 29.68
C ALA A 603 12.59 -0.41 29.05
N GLU A 604 12.94 -1.70 29.04
CA GLU A 604 14.12 -2.24 28.38
C GLU A 604 13.92 -2.56 26.90
N ASN A 605 12.75 -2.25 26.33
CA ASN A 605 12.36 -2.55 24.95
C ASN A 605 12.42 -4.05 24.61
N LYS A 606 12.16 -4.93 25.59
CA LYS A 606 12.18 -6.40 25.41
C LYS A 606 10.80 -7.00 25.12
N VAL A 607 9.77 -6.17 25.05
CA VAL A 607 8.37 -6.59 24.91
C VAL A 607 7.82 -6.19 23.54
N ALA A 608 7.15 -7.12 22.88
CA ALA A 608 6.34 -6.85 21.69
C ALA A 608 4.92 -7.41 21.85
N VAL A 609 4.01 -6.96 20.97
CA VAL A 609 2.65 -7.48 20.91
C VAL A 609 2.29 -7.98 19.52
N VAL A 610 1.57 -9.09 19.47
CA VAL A 610 1.05 -9.71 18.23
C VAL A 610 -0.48 -9.71 18.27
N LEU A 611 -1.10 -8.98 17.36
CA LEU A 611 -2.54 -8.88 17.26
C LEU A 611 -3.08 -9.80 16.16
N MET A 612 -3.97 -10.72 16.52
CA MET A 612 -4.71 -11.55 15.58
C MET A 612 -5.97 -10.81 15.08
N ALA A 613 -5.88 -10.20 13.90
CA ALA A 613 -6.92 -9.39 13.24
C ALA A 613 -7.31 -9.91 11.84
N GLY A 614 -7.17 -11.22 11.60
CA GLY A 614 -7.52 -11.86 10.33
C GLY A 614 -9.02 -11.96 10.04
N GLY A 615 -9.88 -11.78 11.05
CA GLY A 615 -11.33 -11.92 10.92
C GLY A 615 -12.06 -10.64 10.46
N GLN A 616 -13.02 -10.80 9.55
CA GLN A 616 -13.98 -9.75 9.19
C GLN A 616 -15.13 -9.62 10.20
N GLY A 617 -15.76 -8.45 10.28
CA GLY A 617 -16.92 -8.18 11.13
C GLY A 617 -18.26 -8.73 10.61
N THR A 618 -18.27 -9.79 9.81
CA THR A 618 -19.48 -10.23 9.07
C THR A 618 -20.65 -10.63 9.99
N ARG A 619 -20.37 -11.28 11.13
CA ARG A 619 -21.38 -11.59 12.16
C ARG A 619 -21.97 -10.34 12.84
N LEU A 620 -21.29 -9.20 12.72
CA LEU A 620 -21.71 -7.89 13.23
C LEU A 620 -22.44 -7.07 12.15
N GLY A 621 -22.64 -7.63 10.95
CA GLY A 621 -23.22 -6.90 9.81
C GLY A 621 -22.27 -5.91 9.13
N SER A 622 -20.96 -6.01 9.37
CA SER A 622 -19.95 -5.12 8.76
C SER A 622 -19.05 -5.88 7.77
N SER A 623 -18.74 -5.24 6.64
CA SER A 623 -17.73 -5.70 5.68
C SER A 623 -16.30 -5.32 6.07
N GLU A 624 -16.14 -4.40 7.02
CA GLU A 624 -14.85 -3.92 7.48
C GLU A 624 -14.14 -4.93 8.41
N PRO A 625 -12.80 -4.83 8.56
CA PRO A 625 -12.07 -5.55 9.59
C PRO A 625 -12.67 -5.26 10.97
N LYS A 626 -12.75 -6.29 11.82
CA LYS A 626 -13.40 -6.15 13.12
C LYS A 626 -12.75 -5.09 14.02
N GLY A 627 -11.44 -4.88 13.90
CA GLY A 627 -10.73 -3.85 14.66
C GLY A 627 -11.16 -2.41 14.34
N CYS A 628 -11.74 -2.16 13.16
CA CYS A 628 -12.27 -0.86 12.76
C CYS A 628 -13.66 -0.57 13.39
N PHE A 629 -14.28 -1.57 14.01
CA PHE A 629 -15.67 -1.47 14.47
C PHE A 629 -15.81 -0.47 15.62
N ASN A 630 -16.83 0.40 15.52
CA ASN A 630 -17.24 1.32 16.58
C ASN A 630 -18.39 0.68 17.37
N ILE A 631 -18.15 0.37 18.63
CA ILE A 631 -19.15 -0.24 19.53
C ILE A 631 -20.14 0.77 20.16
N GLY A 632 -20.02 2.06 19.81
CA GLY A 632 -20.91 3.12 20.28
C GLY A 632 -20.52 3.75 21.61
N LEU A 633 -19.22 3.71 21.96
CA LEU A 633 -18.67 4.47 23.09
C LEU A 633 -18.86 5.98 22.90
N PRO A 634 -18.97 6.79 23.97
CA PRO A 634 -19.03 8.25 23.87
C PRO A 634 -17.96 8.88 22.95
N SER A 635 -16.72 8.38 22.99
CA SER A 635 -15.61 8.83 22.14
C SER A 635 -15.71 8.39 20.68
N SER A 636 -16.58 7.41 20.37
CA SER A 636 -16.65 6.72 19.06
C SER A 636 -15.35 6.03 18.62
N LYS A 637 -14.43 5.74 19.55
CA LYS A 637 -13.17 5.04 19.25
C LYS A 637 -13.41 3.62 18.74
N SER A 638 -12.60 3.23 17.76
CA SER A 638 -12.52 1.85 17.27
C SER A 638 -11.73 0.95 18.22
N LEU A 639 -11.86 -0.38 18.08
CA LEU A 639 -11.06 -1.33 18.86
C LEU A 639 -9.55 -1.16 18.62
N PHE A 640 -9.13 -0.91 17.36
CA PHE A 640 -7.72 -0.62 17.06
C PHE A 640 -7.23 0.62 17.78
N GLN A 641 -8.04 1.68 17.86
CA GLN A 641 -7.65 2.90 18.57
C GLN A 641 -7.51 2.67 20.08
N LEU A 642 -8.47 1.98 20.71
CA LEU A 642 -8.38 1.64 22.14
C LEU A 642 -7.12 0.81 22.44
N GLN A 643 -6.80 -0.16 21.58
CA GLN A 643 -5.62 -1.01 21.72
C GLN A 643 -4.32 -0.23 21.51
N GLY A 644 -4.25 0.64 20.50
CA GLY A 644 -3.09 1.51 20.24
C GLY A 644 -2.82 2.50 21.38
N GLU A 645 -3.88 3.09 21.94
CA GLU A 645 -3.78 4.00 23.09
C GLU A 645 -3.33 3.27 24.37
N ARG A 646 -3.71 2.00 24.56
CA ARG A 646 -3.19 1.15 25.65
C ARG A 646 -1.68 0.89 25.51
N ILE A 647 -1.19 0.64 24.29
CA ILE A 647 0.25 0.51 24.01
C ILE A 647 0.97 1.81 24.38
N ALA A 648 0.49 2.94 23.86
CA ALA A 648 1.10 4.25 24.14
C ALA A 648 1.13 4.57 25.64
N LYS A 649 0.07 4.20 26.39
CA LYS A 649 0.04 4.38 27.83
C LYS A 649 1.03 3.47 28.55
N ALA A 650 1.14 2.19 28.18
CA ALA A 650 2.11 1.27 28.77
C ALA A 650 3.56 1.77 28.55
N GLU A 651 3.89 2.25 27.35
CA GLU A 651 5.17 2.90 27.06
C GLU A 651 5.41 4.11 27.97
N LYS A 652 4.40 4.98 28.14
CA LYS A 652 4.47 6.18 29.01
C LYS A 652 4.68 5.80 30.47
N LEU A 653 3.99 4.78 30.98
CA LEU A 653 4.12 4.30 32.37
C LEU A 653 5.52 3.73 32.64
N ALA A 654 5.99 2.85 31.76
CA ALA A 654 7.33 2.26 31.85
C ALA A 654 8.43 3.34 31.75
N LYS A 655 8.29 4.28 30.81
CA LYS A 655 9.19 5.43 30.64
C LYS A 655 9.27 6.26 31.92
N LYS A 656 8.12 6.62 32.50
CA LYS A 656 8.04 7.43 33.72
C LYS A 656 8.64 6.70 34.93
N LYS A 657 8.33 5.41 35.10
CA LYS A 657 8.77 4.62 36.27
C LYS A 657 10.28 4.36 36.27
N HIS A 658 10.87 4.09 35.11
CA HIS A 658 12.30 3.71 34.99
C HIS A 658 13.19 4.83 34.43
N GLY A 659 12.67 6.03 34.21
CA GLY A 659 13.45 7.19 33.78
C GLY A 659 14.15 7.04 32.42
N LYS A 660 13.55 6.29 31.49
CA LYS A 660 14.12 6.04 30.14
C LYS A 660 13.82 7.20 29.19
N GLU A 661 14.69 7.45 28.22
CA GLU A 661 14.47 8.47 27.19
C GLU A 661 13.46 8.01 26.13
N SER A 662 13.56 6.76 25.72
CA SER A 662 12.66 6.10 24.77
C SER A 662 12.24 4.73 25.30
N VAL A 663 10.96 4.42 25.14
CA VAL A 663 10.37 3.11 25.38
C VAL A 663 9.52 2.79 24.16
N THR A 664 9.57 1.56 23.69
CA THR A 664 8.88 1.13 22.47
C THR A 664 8.39 -0.31 22.64
N ILE A 665 7.12 -0.52 22.31
CA ILE A 665 6.50 -1.83 22.21
C ILE A 665 6.10 -2.02 20.73
N PRO A 666 6.84 -2.83 19.95
CA PRO A 666 6.45 -3.11 18.57
C PRO A 666 5.09 -3.81 18.50
N TRP A 667 4.24 -3.34 17.58
CA TRP A 667 2.91 -3.89 17.35
C TRP A 667 2.84 -4.63 16.01
N TYR A 668 2.85 -5.95 16.07
CA TYR A 668 2.72 -6.82 14.91
C TYR A 668 1.24 -7.17 14.69
N VAL A 669 0.63 -6.65 13.62
CA VAL A 669 -0.81 -6.82 13.34
C VAL A 669 -1.01 -7.84 12.23
N MET A 670 -1.46 -9.03 12.58
CA MET A 670 -1.76 -10.12 11.64
C MET A 670 -3.13 -9.90 10.99
N THR A 671 -3.16 -9.80 9.66
CA THR A 671 -4.37 -9.69 8.84
C THR A 671 -4.59 -10.95 8.00
N SER A 672 -5.73 -11.03 7.30
CA SER A 672 -5.96 -11.97 6.19
C SER A 672 -6.06 -11.18 4.89
N GLY A 673 -6.03 -11.85 3.74
CA GLY A 673 -6.15 -11.18 2.43
C GLY A 673 -7.28 -10.14 2.36
N PRO A 674 -8.53 -10.47 2.75
CA PRO A 674 -9.63 -9.51 2.76
C PRO A 674 -9.48 -8.36 3.77
N THR A 675 -8.79 -8.56 4.90
CA THR A 675 -8.64 -7.51 5.92
C THR A 675 -7.38 -6.67 5.77
N ARG A 676 -6.40 -7.11 4.97
CA ARG A 676 -5.08 -6.48 4.79
C ARG A 676 -5.18 -5.02 4.36
N GLY A 677 -5.75 -4.79 3.17
CA GLY A 677 -5.84 -3.45 2.57
C GLY A 677 -6.63 -2.46 3.43
N PRO A 678 -7.87 -2.81 3.86
CA PRO A 678 -8.67 -1.94 4.73
C PRO A 678 -7.98 -1.62 6.07
N THR A 679 -7.30 -2.59 6.69
CA THR A 679 -6.57 -2.35 7.95
C THR A 679 -5.41 -1.38 7.75
N GLN A 680 -4.60 -1.56 6.70
CA GLN A 680 -3.50 -0.64 6.39
C GLN A 680 -3.99 0.78 6.11
N LYS A 681 -5.10 0.91 5.37
CA LYS A 681 -5.76 2.19 5.10
C LYS A 681 -6.21 2.86 6.40
N PHE A 682 -6.91 2.13 7.26
CA PHE A 682 -7.44 2.64 8.52
C PHE A 682 -6.34 3.13 9.47
N PHE A 683 -5.25 2.35 9.63
CA PHE A 683 -4.09 2.77 10.44
C PHE A 683 -3.43 4.05 9.88
N LYS A 684 -3.30 4.17 8.56
CA LYS A 684 -2.72 5.37 7.93
C LYS A 684 -3.61 6.60 8.15
N GLU A 685 -4.93 6.47 7.95
CA GLU A 685 -5.91 7.54 8.15
C GLU A 685 -5.93 8.04 9.60
N LYS A 686 -5.75 7.12 10.56
CA LYS A 686 -5.71 7.44 11.98
C LYS A 686 -4.31 7.78 12.50
N ASN A 687 -3.35 8.02 11.60
CA ASN A 687 -1.96 8.34 11.91
C ASN A 687 -1.36 7.38 12.96
N TYR A 688 -1.59 6.07 12.77
CA TYR A 688 -1.14 4.98 13.65
C TYR A 688 -1.52 5.19 15.13
N PHE A 689 -2.63 5.91 15.38
CA PHE A 689 -3.15 6.21 16.72
C PHE A 689 -2.14 6.92 17.63
N GLY A 690 -1.21 7.68 17.04
CA GLY A 690 -0.12 8.37 17.75
C GLY A 690 1.13 7.52 18.00
N LEU A 691 1.12 6.24 17.64
CA LEU A 691 2.32 5.39 17.64
C LEU A 691 3.20 5.71 16.41
N LYS A 692 4.49 5.40 16.51
CA LYS A 692 5.41 5.53 15.37
C LYS A 692 5.13 4.45 14.32
N LYS A 693 5.01 4.86 13.06
CA LYS A 693 4.71 3.95 11.93
C LYS A 693 5.70 2.79 11.84
N GLU A 694 6.99 3.05 12.05
CA GLU A 694 8.05 2.03 11.99
C GLU A 694 7.96 0.96 13.09
N ASN A 695 7.11 1.17 14.09
CA ASN A 695 6.86 0.23 15.19
C ASN A 695 5.50 -0.46 15.06
N VAL A 696 4.75 -0.22 13.98
CA VAL A 696 3.50 -0.93 13.67
C VAL A 696 3.68 -1.73 12.38
N ILE A 697 3.89 -3.04 12.54
CA ILE A 697 4.19 -3.97 11.45
C ILE A 697 2.94 -4.79 11.15
N ILE A 698 2.22 -4.42 10.09
CA ILE A 698 1.08 -5.21 9.64
C ILE A 698 1.64 -6.34 8.76
N PHE A 699 1.27 -7.60 9.01
CA PHE A 699 1.62 -8.79 8.17
C PHE A 699 0.38 -9.66 7.86
N GLU A 700 0.46 -10.65 6.97
CA GLU A 700 -0.69 -11.45 6.52
C GLU A 700 -0.49 -12.94 6.83
N GLN A 701 -1.55 -13.61 7.27
CA GLN A 701 -1.58 -15.06 7.46
C GLN A 701 -1.85 -15.83 6.16
N GLY A 702 -1.58 -17.13 6.18
CA GLY A 702 -1.80 -18.01 5.04
C GLY A 702 -3.27 -18.26 4.71
N VAL A 703 -3.48 -19.03 3.66
CA VAL A 703 -4.79 -19.57 3.28
C VAL A 703 -4.64 -21.04 2.88
N LEU A 704 -5.70 -21.81 3.11
CA LEU A 704 -5.83 -23.17 2.60
C LEU A 704 -6.98 -23.25 1.58
N PRO A 705 -6.88 -24.12 0.57
CA PRO A 705 -7.99 -24.43 -0.31
C PRO A 705 -9.18 -25.00 0.47
N CYS A 706 -10.39 -24.64 0.06
CA CYS A 706 -11.61 -25.30 0.49
C CYS A 706 -11.71 -26.66 -0.23
N ILE A 707 -12.10 -27.70 0.52
CA ILE A 707 -12.07 -29.08 0.02
C ILE A 707 -13.50 -29.66 0.02
N SER A 708 -13.87 -30.44 -0.98
CA SER A 708 -15.16 -31.14 -1.03
C SER A 708 -15.20 -32.28 -0.01
N ASN A 709 -16.37 -32.89 0.21
CA ASN A 709 -16.48 -34.04 1.11
C ASN A 709 -15.70 -35.27 0.61
N GLU A 710 -15.40 -35.31 -0.69
CA GLU A 710 -14.64 -36.36 -1.38
C GLU A 710 -13.13 -36.06 -1.42
N GLY A 711 -12.66 -35.00 -0.76
CA GLY A 711 -11.25 -34.65 -0.71
C GLY A 711 -10.74 -33.84 -1.92
N LYS A 712 -11.63 -33.28 -2.75
CA LYS A 712 -11.25 -32.51 -3.95
C LYS A 712 -11.17 -31.01 -3.68
N ILE A 713 -10.15 -30.33 -4.21
CA ILE A 713 -10.07 -28.86 -4.15
C ILE A 713 -11.26 -28.23 -4.89
N LEU A 714 -11.96 -27.31 -4.23
CA LEU A 714 -13.11 -26.59 -4.78
C LEU A 714 -12.67 -25.32 -5.55
N LEU A 715 -13.30 -25.09 -6.70
CA LEU A 715 -13.18 -23.86 -7.48
C LEU A 715 -14.30 -22.87 -7.11
N GLU A 716 -13.97 -21.64 -6.74
CA GLU A 716 -14.92 -20.53 -6.52
C GLU A 716 -15.48 -20.01 -7.85
N SER A 717 -14.60 -19.93 -8.86
CA SER A 717 -14.91 -19.59 -10.25
C SER A 717 -14.09 -20.49 -11.19
N LYS A 718 -14.36 -20.45 -12.50
CA LYS A 718 -13.59 -21.22 -13.50
C LYS A 718 -12.08 -20.94 -13.45
N SER A 719 -11.67 -19.80 -12.92
CA SER A 719 -10.30 -19.30 -12.88
C SER A 719 -9.76 -19.07 -11.47
N LYS A 720 -10.45 -19.55 -10.42
CA LYS A 720 -10.09 -19.25 -9.03
C LYS A 720 -10.44 -20.39 -8.08
N VAL A 721 -9.47 -20.84 -7.30
CA VAL A 721 -9.66 -21.78 -6.19
C VAL A 721 -10.39 -21.07 -5.04
N ALA A 722 -11.39 -21.74 -4.48
CA ALA A 722 -12.03 -21.30 -3.26
C ALA A 722 -11.06 -21.49 -2.08
N VAL A 723 -10.69 -20.41 -1.41
CA VAL A 723 -9.73 -20.44 -0.29
C VAL A 723 -10.35 -19.87 0.98
N ALA A 724 -9.84 -20.29 2.13
CA ALA A 724 -10.16 -19.71 3.42
C ALA A 724 -8.88 -19.51 4.24
N PRO A 725 -8.87 -18.57 5.20
CA PRO A 725 -7.77 -18.49 6.16
C PRO A 725 -7.54 -19.83 6.86
N ASP A 726 -6.28 -20.14 7.14
CA ASP A 726 -5.81 -21.39 7.74
C ASP A 726 -5.99 -21.46 9.27
N GLY A 727 -6.99 -20.76 9.81
CA GLY A 727 -7.24 -20.64 11.24
C GLY A 727 -6.36 -19.62 11.95
N ASN A 728 -6.50 -19.47 13.27
CA ASN A 728 -5.63 -18.57 14.05
C ASN A 728 -4.26 -19.21 14.37
N GLY A 729 -4.13 -20.53 14.25
CA GLY A 729 -2.86 -21.26 14.34
C GLY A 729 -1.93 -21.03 13.14
N GLY A 730 -2.48 -20.58 12.01
CA GLY A 730 -1.70 -20.08 10.87
C GLY A 730 -0.78 -18.91 11.23
N LEU A 731 -1.00 -18.29 12.41
CA LEU A 731 -0.11 -17.29 13.01
C LEU A 731 1.36 -17.71 12.97
N TYR A 732 1.69 -18.94 13.36
CA TYR A 732 3.09 -19.34 13.54
C TYR A 732 3.85 -19.31 12.22
N GLN A 733 3.29 -19.94 11.18
CA GLN A 733 3.89 -19.91 9.86
C GLN A 733 3.94 -18.50 9.27
N ALA A 734 2.91 -17.67 9.55
CA ALA A 734 2.87 -16.27 9.13
C ALA A 734 3.97 -15.41 9.77
N LEU A 735 4.28 -15.62 11.05
CA LEU A 735 5.36 -14.93 11.77
C LEU A 735 6.73 -15.19 11.12
N ILE A 736 6.97 -16.43 10.64
CA ILE A 736 8.19 -16.81 9.94
C ILE A 736 8.21 -16.25 8.52
N ASN A 737 7.16 -16.50 7.74
CA ASN A 737 7.10 -16.11 6.32
C ASN A 737 7.17 -14.59 6.12
N ALA A 738 6.59 -13.81 7.04
CA ALA A 738 6.63 -12.36 6.99
C ALA A 738 7.91 -11.74 7.58
N GLY A 739 8.84 -12.56 8.08
CA GLY A 739 10.09 -12.09 8.72
C GLY A 739 9.87 -11.42 10.08
N VAL A 740 8.72 -11.61 10.73
CA VAL A 740 8.38 -10.98 12.01
C VAL A 740 9.28 -11.49 13.14
N VAL A 741 9.55 -12.79 13.20
CA VAL A 741 10.47 -13.36 14.22
C VAL A 741 11.90 -12.83 14.00
N SER A 742 12.31 -12.62 12.75
CA SER A 742 13.61 -12.01 12.46
C SER A 742 13.67 -10.55 12.93
N ASP A 743 12.63 -9.75 12.68
CA ASP A 743 12.52 -8.37 13.17
C ASP A 743 12.51 -8.30 14.71
N MET A 744 11.80 -9.20 15.38
CA MET A 744 11.84 -9.34 16.84
C MET A 744 13.27 -9.59 17.36
N GLY A 745 14.01 -10.48 16.69
CA GLY A 745 15.42 -10.76 17.02
C GLY A 745 16.31 -9.52 16.86
N LYS A 746 16.17 -8.79 15.74
CA LYS A 746 16.91 -7.54 15.49
C LYS A 746 16.63 -6.46 16.53
N ARG A 747 15.40 -6.40 17.04
CA ARG A 747 14.96 -5.44 18.06
C ARG A 747 15.29 -5.87 19.49
N GLY A 748 15.82 -7.08 19.69
CA GLY A 748 16.14 -7.60 21.03
C GLY A 748 14.90 -7.99 21.85
N ILE A 749 13.77 -8.29 21.19
CA ILE A 749 12.54 -8.72 21.85
C ILE A 749 12.75 -10.10 22.49
N LYS A 750 12.24 -10.25 23.71
CA LYS A 750 12.29 -11.50 24.50
C LYS A 750 10.91 -12.00 24.93
N HIS A 751 9.94 -11.10 24.99
CA HIS A 751 8.62 -11.35 25.55
C HIS A 751 7.55 -10.88 24.57
N ILE A 752 6.68 -11.79 24.13
CA ILE A 752 5.67 -11.49 23.13
C ILE A 752 4.30 -11.76 23.73
N HIS A 753 3.43 -10.75 23.77
CA HIS A 753 2.03 -10.92 24.14
C HIS A 753 1.15 -10.96 22.88
N ALA A 754 0.49 -12.09 22.64
CA ALA A 754 -0.44 -12.28 21.53
C ALA A 754 -1.89 -12.32 21.99
N TYR A 755 -2.80 -11.66 21.26
CA TYR A 755 -4.22 -11.59 21.61
C TYR A 755 -5.13 -11.42 20.40
N CYS A 756 -6.43 -11.69 20.57
CA CYS A 756 -7.45 -11.48 19.55
C CYS A 756 -8.01 -10.04 19.54
N VAL A 757 -8.27 -9.52 18.34
CA VAL A 757 -8.76 -8.14 18.14
C VAL A 757 -10.14 -7.87 18.75
N ASP A 758 -10.95 -8.90 18.98
CA ASP A 758 -12.34 -8.72 19.42
C ASP A 758 -12.52 -8.52 20.91
N ASN A 759 -11.49 -8.71 21.73
CA ASN A 759 -11.59 -8.40 23.14
C ASN A 759 -11.46 -6.89 23.38
N CYS A 760 -12.56 -6.23 23.68
CA CYS A 760 -12.62 -4.78 23.91
C CYS A 760 -11.91 -4.37 25.22
N LEU A 761 -11.83 -5.27 26.20
CA LEU A 761 -11.17 -5.03 27.50
C LEU A 761 -9.71 -5.50 27.55
N VAL A 762 -9.13 -5.98 26.44
CA VAL A 762 -7.78 -6.52 26.44
C VAL A 762 -6.74 -5.55 27.02
N LYS A 763 -6.03 -5.97 28.07
CA LYS A 763 -4.86 -5.25 28.61
C LYS A 763 -3.64 -5.49 27.72
N VAL A 764 -3.52 -4.70 26.65
CA VAL A 764 -2.44 -4.84 25.66
C VAL A 764 -1.07 -4.61 26.32
N ALA A 765 -0.14 -5.53 26.09
CA ALA A 765 1.16 -5.58 26.79
C ALA A 765 1.05 -5.54 28.33
N ASP A 766 0.10 -6.27 28.93
CA ASP A 766 -0.10 -6.30 30.39
C ASP A 766 1.20 -6.60 31.16
N PRO A 767 1.73 -5.63 31.93
CA PRO A 767 2.96 -5.82 32.70
C PRO A 767 2.86 -6.97 33.70
N THR A 768 1.69 -7.17 34.33
CA THR A 768 1.52 -8.21 35.35
C THR A 768 1.68 -9.59 34.75
N PHE A 769 1.02 -9.85 33.62
CA PHE A 769 1.11 -11.12 32.92
C PHE A 769 2.50 -11.38 32.33
N ILE A 770 3.13 -10.36 31.76
CA ILE A 770 4.50 -10.47 31.23
C ILE A 770 5.50 -10.77 32.36
N GLY A 771 5.44 -10.02 33.46
CA GLY A 771 6.34 -10.22 34.60
C GLY A 771 6.13 -11.57 35.28
N PHE A 772 4.88 -12.04 35.41
CA PHE A 772 4.58 -13.38 35.87
C PHE A 772 5.24 -14.43 34.97
N SER A 773 4.97 -14.36 33.67
CA SER A 773 5.46 -15.35 32.69
C SER A 773 7.00 -15.38 32.64
N ALA A 774 7.64 -14.20 32.63
CA ALA A 774 9.08 -14.08 32.68
C ALA A 774 9.68 -14.64 33.99
N SER A 775 9.02 -14.40 35.13
CA SER A 775 9.49 -14.92 36.43
C SER A 775 9.44 -16.45 36.51
N GLN A 776 8.50 -17.08 35.81
CA GLN A 776 8.36 -18.54 35.73
C GLN A 776 9.32 -19.15 34.69
N LYS A 777 9.96 -18.34 33.83
CA LYS A 777 10.86 -18.80 32.75
C LYS A 777 10.21 -19.82 31.81
N VAL A 778 8.93 -19.61 31.54
CA VAL A 778 8.11 -20.44 30.64
C VAL A 778 8.25 -19.97 29.20
N ASP A 779 7.99 -20.91 28.28
CA ASP A 779 8.00 -20.64 26.84
C ASP A 779 6.63 -20.14 26.36
N ILE A 780 5.56 -20.65 26.98
CA ILE A 780 4.20 -20.15 26.78
C ILE A 780 3.57 -19.88 28.13
N ALA A 781 2.83 -18.78 28.23
CA ALA A 781 1.81 -18.65 29.25
C ALA A 781 0.49 -18.23 28.61
N THR A 782 -0.61 -18.44 29.33
CA THR A 782 -1.95 -18.11 28.84
C THR A 782 -2.75 -17.39 29.91
N LYS A 783 -3.58 -16.44 29.50
CA LYS A 783 -4.61 -15.88 30.36
C LYS A 783 -5.91 -16.64 30.21
N VAL A 784 -6.61 -16.77 31.33
CA VAL A 784 -7.95 -17.34 31.41
C VAL A 784 -8.84 -16.46 32.27
N VAL A 785 -10.15 -16.59 32.08
CA VAL A 785 -11.12 -16.07 33.04
C VAL A 785 -11.78 -17.23 33.75
N ARG A 786 -12.37 -16.95 34.92
CA ARG A 786 -13.20 -17.93 35.60
C ARG A 786 -14.41 -18.27 34.73
N LYS A 787 -14.61 -19.57 34.49
CA LYS A 787 -15.84 -20.10 33.86
C LYS A 787 -17.05 -19.77 34.75
N ARG A 788 -18.10 -19.19 34.18
CA ARG A 788 -19.29 -18.69 34.90
C ARG A 788 -20.13 -19.84 35.46
N ASP A 789 -20.35 -20.85 34.65
CA ASP A 789 -21.12 -22.05 35.00
C ASP A 789 -20.72 -23.23 34.09
N ALA A 790 -21.15 -24.44 34.44
CA ALA A 790 -20.76 -25.67 33.74
C ALA A 790 -21.13 -25.66 32.24
N LYS A 791 -22.19 -24.93 31.86
CA LYS A 791 -22.74 -24.90 30.49
C LYS A 791 -22.14 -23.80 29.62
N GLU A 792 -21.28 -22.94 30.17
CA GLU A 792 -20.59 -21.92 29.38
C GLU A 792 -19.76 -22.60 28.26
N SER A 793 -20.06 -22.25 27.01
CA SER A 793 -19.43 -22.83 25.81
C SER A 793 -18.07 -22.18 25.52
N VAL A 794 -17.08 -22.54 26.32
CA VAL A 794 -15.69 -22.04 26.23
C VAL A 794 -14.72 -23.20 26.28
N GLY A 795 -13.64 -23.13 25.49
CA GLY A 795 -12.52 -24.05 25.59
C GLY A 795 -11.83 -23.90 26.95
N LEU A 796 -11.38 -25.01 27.53
CA LEU A 796 -10.81 -25.06 28.86
C LEU A 796 -9.33 -25.41 28.80
N ILE A 797 -8.51 -24.59 29.46
CA ILE A 797 -7.08 -24.84 29.56
C ILE A 797 -6.84 -25.79 30.73
N LEU A 798 -6.27 -26.94 30.44
CA LEU A 798 -6.11 -28.02 31.39
C LEU A 798 -4.91 -28.91 31.03
N GLN A 799 -4.70 -29.94 31.82
CA GLN A 799 -3.78 -31.02 31.51
C GLN A 799 -4.53 -32.18 30.87
N LYS A 800 -4.23 -32.47 29.59
CA LYS A 800 -4.71 -33.64 28.86
C LYS A 800 -3.56 -34.63 28.73
N ASN A 801 -3.71 -35.84 29.27
CA ASN A 801 -2.70 -36.90 29.20
C ASN A 801 -1.30 -36.46 29.66
N GLY A 802 -1.21 -35.64 30.71
CA GLY A 802 0.06 -35.15 31.25
C GLY A 802 0.67 -33.95 30.53
N LYS A 803 -0.03 -33.38 29.54
CA LYS A 803 0.43 -32.24 28.74
C LYS A 803 -0.53 -31.05 28.86
N PRO A 804 -0.04 -29.80 28.81
CA PRO A 804 -0.91 -28.64 28.77
C PRO A 804 -1.66 -28.62 27.43
N ASP A 805 -2.96 -28.39 27.47
CA ASP A 805 -3.83 -28.46 26.29
C ASP A 805 -5.08 -27.58 26.47
N VAL A 806 -5.85 -27.45 25.39
CA VAL A 806 -7.18 -26.84 25.39
C VAL A 806 -8.20 -27.88 24.94
N VAL A 807 -9.17 -28.16 25.81
CA VAL A 807 -10.30 -29.03 25.47
C VAL A 807 -11.51 -28.16 25.15
N GLU A 808 -12.04 -28.33 23.93
CA GLU A 808 -13.25 -27.63 23.52
C GLU A 808 -14.47 -28.12 24.32
N TYR A 809 -15.45 -27.24 24.53
CA TYR A 809 -16.63 -27.55 25.36
C TYR A 809 -17.48 -28.72 24.82
N SER A 810 -17.32 -29.08 23.53
CA SER A 810 -17.98 -30.24 22.92
C SER A 810 -17.28 -31.56 23.22
N GLU A 811 -16.07 -31.53 23.76
CA GLU A 811 -15.22 -32.70 24.04
C GLU A 811 -15.11 -33.03 25.53
N ILE A 812 -15.59 -32.14 26.41
CA ILE A 812 -15.64 -32.39 27.85
C ILE A 812 -16.93 -33.15 28.22
N SER A 813 -16.81 -34.14 29.10
CA SER A 813 -17.96 -34.89 29.63
C SER A 813 -18.85 -33.98 30.47
N THR A 814 -20.13 -34.34 30.65
CA THR A 814 -21.03 -33.56 31.52
C THR A 814 -20.56 -33.65 32.98
N GLU A 815 -20.07 -34.83 33.38
CA GLU A 815 -19.52 -35.11 34.69
C GLU A 815 -18.32 -34.20 35.00
N ASP A 816 -17.37 -34.07 34.07
CA ASP A 816 -16.21 -33.20 34.24
C ASP A 816 -16.58 -31.71 34.18
N ALA A 817 -17.53 -31.33 33.30
CA ALA A 817 -17.98 -29.94 33.20
C ALA A 817 -18.69 -29.45 34.47
N GLU A 818 -19.41 -30.34 35.17
CA GLU A 818 -20.12 -30.06 36.43
C GLU A 818 -19.28 -30.33 37.69
N ALA A 819 -18.09 -30.94 37.55
CA ALA A 819 -17.23 -31.25 38.69
C ALA A 819 -16.81 -29.99 39.47
N THR A 820 -16.90 -30.04 40.79
CA THR A 820 -16.52 -28.94 41.70
C THR A 820 -15.43 -29.34 42.67
N GLU A 821 -14.62 -28.38 43.09
CA GLU A 821 -13.70 -28.50 44.22
C GLU A 821 -14.41 -28.27 45.56
N SER A 822 -13.71 -28.55 46.67
CA SER A 822 -14.21 -28.33 48.04
C SER A 822 -14.57 -26.86 48.34
N SER A 823 -14.01 -25.92 47.58
CA SER A 823 -14.32 -24.49 47.60
C SER A 823 -15.68 -24.13 47.00
N GLY A 824 -16.36 -25.06 46.33
CA GLY A 824 -17.59 -24.83 45.57
C GLY A 824 -17.35 -24.25 44.17
N LEU A 825 -16.09 -24.01 43.77
CA LEU A 825 -15.72 -23.62 42.41
C LEU A 825 -15.72 -24.83 41.48
N LEU A 826 -15.97 -24.59 40.19
CA LEU A 826 -15.78 -25.63 39.17
C LEU A 826 -14.32 -26.07 39.14
N ARG A 827 -14.11 -27.38 39.06
CA ARG A 827 -12.80 -28.02 38.96
C ARG A 827 -12.11 -27.61 37.67
N PHE A 828 -12.82 -27.68 36.54
CA PHE A 828 -12.35 -27.18 35.25
C PHE A 828 -12.95 -25.81 34.96
N ARG A 829 -12.23 -24.75 35.36
CA ARG A 829 -12.72 -23.36 35.32
C ARG A 829 -11.86 -22.39 34.52
N ALA A 830 -10.72 -22.83 34.01
CA ALA A 830 -9.76 -21.99 33.28
C ALA A 830 -10.24 -21.75 31.84
N ALA A 831 -11.20 -20.84 31.67
CA ALA A 831 -11.81 -20.55 30.37
C ALA A 831 -10.83 -19.77 29.49
N ASN A 832 -10.50 -20.34 28.33
CA ASN A 832 -9.58 -19.75 27.36
C ASN A 832 -10.16 -18.46 26.78
N ILE A 833 -9.37 -17.38 26.82
CA ILE A 833 -9.72 -16.08 26.23
C ILE A 833 -8.81 -15.70 25.04
N VAL A 834 -8.00 -16.64 24.56
CA VAL A 834 -7.07 -16.50 23.43
C VAL A 834 -6.15 -15.29 23.62
N ASN A 835 -5.50 -15.28 24.78
CA ASN A 835 -4.53 -14.27 25.19
C ASN A 835 -3.32 -14.99 25.77
N HIS A 836 -2.19 -14.89 25.07
CA HIS A 836 -1.03 -15.74 25.29
C HIS A 836 0.24 -14.92 25.39
N TYR A 837 1.18 -15.41 26.17
CA TYR A 837 2.56 -14.97 26.22
C TYR A 837 3.42 -16.02 25.50
N TYR A 838 4.44 -15.57 24.78
CA TYR A 838 5.48 -16.41 24.20
C TYR A 838 6.87 -15.87 24.56
N SER A 839 7.80 -16.77 24.84
CA SER A 839 9.23 -16.45 24.77
C SER A 839 9.65 -16.27 23.32
N TYR A 840 10.65 -15.42 23.08
CA TYR A 840 11.24 -15.28 21.75
C TYR A 840 11.81 -16.62 21.26
N GLU A 841 12.51 -17.34 22.14
CA GLU A 841 13.15 -18.62 21.84
C GLU A 841 12.13 -19.67 21.38
N PHE A 842 10.92 -19.68 21.95
CA PHE A 842 9.84 -20.54 21.46
C PHE A 842 9.39 -20.16 20.05
N LEU A 843 9.19 -18.88 19.75
CA LEU A 843 8.81 -18.44 18.41
C LEU A 843 9.92 -18.65 17.37
N GLU A 844 11.19 -18.61 17.77
CA GLU A 844 12.32 -18.94 16.90
C GLU A 844 12.30 -20.42 16.47
N SER A 845 11.82 -21.31 17.34
CA SER A 845 11.73 -22.75 17.06
C SER A 845 10.58 -23.17 16.14
N ILE A 846 9.69 -22.25 15.72
CA ILE A 846 8.51 -22.54 14.87
C ILE A 846 8.80 -23.50 13.70
N PRO A 847 9.89 -23.34 12.91
CA PRO A 847 10.18 -24.24 11.78
C PRO A 847 10.28 -25.73 12.15
N GLU A 848 10.57 -26.06 13.41
CA GLU A 848 10.74 -27.44 13.90
C GLU A 848 9.41 -28.15 14.21
N TRP A 849 8.32 -27.41 14.40
CA TRP A 849 7.05 -27.96 14.89
C TRP A 849 5.80 -27.44 14.19
N ALA A 850 5.81 -26.33 13.46
CA ALA A 850 4.61 -25.76 12.83
C ALA A 850 3.86 -26.76 11.93
N LYS A 851 4.59 -27.59 11.18
CA LYS A 851 4.01 -28.64 10.31
C LYS A 851 3.33 -29.78 11.07
N LYS A 852 3.55 -29.89 12.38
CA LYS A 852 2.94 -30.92 13.25
C LYS A 852 1.59 -30.48 13.81
N LEU A 853 1.23 -29.20 13.67
CA LEU A 853 -0.04 -28.69 14.15
C LEU A 853 -1.20 -29.38 13.42
N PRO A 854 -2.22 -29.84 14.15
CA PRO A 854 -3.40 -30.47 13.57
C PRO A 854 -4.22 -29.46 12.75
N HIS A 855 -5.00 -29.98 11.82
CA HIS A 855 -5.98 -29.19 11.06
C HIS A 855 -7.38 -29.65 11.43
N HIS A 856 -8.17 -28.73 11.97
CA HIS A 856 -9.53 -28.96 12.40
C HIS A 856 -10.51 -28.76 11.25
N VAL A 857 -11.54 -29.63 11.20
CA VAL A 857 -12.52 -29.65 10.10
C VAL A 857 -13.71 -28.76 10.43
N ALA A 858 -13.90 -27.70 9.64
CA ALA A 858 -15.11 -26.89 9.66
C ALA A 858 -15.97 -27.15 8.42
N ARG A 859 -17.07 -27.91 8.57
CA ARG A 859 -18.03 -28.16 7.47
C ARG A 859 -18.82 -26.89 7.14
N LYS A 860 -18.82 -26.47 5.87
CA LYS A 860 -19.46 -25.22 5.42
C LYS A 860 -20.22 -25.39 4.10
N LYS A 861 -21.13 -24.46 3.85
CA LYS A 861 -21.76 -24.23 2.54
C LYS A 861 -20.82 -23.32 1.74
N ILE A 862 -20.09 -23.89 0.80
CA ILE A 862 -19.03 -23.22 0.05
C ILE A 862 -19.52 -23.07 -1.40
N PRO A 863 -19.85 -21.84 -1.86
CA PRO A 863 -20.17 -21.61 -3.25
C PRO A 863 -19.03 -22.09 -4.15
N PHE A 864 -19.37 -22.82 -5.21
CA PHE A 864 -18.37 -23.43 -6.09
C PHE A 864 -18.87 -23.47 -7.53
N VAL A 865 -17.96 -23.65 -8.49
CA VAL A 865 -18.31 -23.95 -9.88
C VAL A 865 -18.35 -25.46 -10.08
N ASN A 866 -19.46 -25.96 -10.61
CA ASN A 866 -19.56 -27.36 -11.03
C ASN A 866 -18.62 -27.60 -12.22
N THR A 867 -17.70 -28.55 -12.09
CA THR A 867 -16.65 -28.83 -13.09
C THR A 867 -17.17 -29.44 -14.39
N GLU A 868 -18.36 -30.06 -14.37
CA GLU A 868 -19.00 -30.66 -15.55
C GLU A 868 -19.80 -29.62 -16.36
N THR A 869 -20.60 -28.79 -15.67
CA THR A 869 -21.50 -27.83 -16.32
C THR A 869 -20.89 -26.44 -16.49
N GLY A 870 -19.94 -26.07 -15.64
CA GLY A 870 -19.37 -24.73 -15.57
C GLY A 870 -20.26 -23.67 -14.91
N GLU A 871 -21.37 -24.08 -14.29
CA GLU A 871 -22.30 -23.20 -13.57
C GLU A 871 -21.86 -22.96 -12.11
N THR A 872 -22.09 -21.75 -11.60
CA THR A 872 -21.87 -21.43 -10.19
C THR A 872 -23.03 -21.92 -9.34
N VAL A 873 -22.73 -22.78 -8.36
CA VAL A 873 -23.70 -23.39 -7.45
C VAL A 873 -23.56 -22.75 -6.06
N LYS A 874 -24.70 -22.32 -5.50
CA LYS A 874 -24.81 -21.94 -4.07
C LYS A 874 -25.48 -23.10 -3.31
N PRO A 875 -24.73 -23.88 -2.51
CA PRO A 875 -25.24 -25.12 -1.93
C PRO A 875 -26.20 -24.87 -0.75
N GLU A 876 -27.29 -25.63 -0.69
CA GLU A 876 -28.28 -25.55 0.39
C GLU A 876 -27.82 -26.29 1.66
N LYS A 877 -26.97 -27.32 1.51
CA LYS A 877 -26.37 -28.11 2.60
C LYS A 877 -24.84 -28.01 2.56
N PRO A 878 -24.12 -28.24 3.68
CA PRO A 878 -22.67 -28.26 3.66
C PRO A 878 -22.12 -29.24 2.61
N ASN A 879 -21.32 -28.73 1.67
CA ASN A 879 -20.78 -29.46 0.52
C ASN A 879 -19.25 -29.65 0.59
N GLY A 880 -18.61 -29.03 1.58
CA GLY A 880 -17.17 -29.11 1.75
C GLY A 880 -16.71 -28.67 3.13
N ILE A 881 -15.41 -28.67 3.31
CA ILE A 881 -14.69 -28.40 4.55
C ILE A 881 -13.71 -27.23 4.35
N LYS A 882 -13.48 -26.52 5.45
CA LYS A 882 -12.34 -25.64 5.65
C LYS A 882 -11.45 -26.28 6.70
N LEU A 883 -10.15 -26.25 6.46
CA LEU A 883 -9.13 -26.72 7.39
C LEU A 883 -8.56 -25.52 8.14
N GLU A 884 -8.59 -25.56 9.46
CA GLU A 884 -8.13 -24.47 10.33
C GLU A 884 -7.17 -25.03 11.39
N GLN A 885 -6.03 -24.40 11.60
CA GLN A 885 -5.16 -24.68 12.74
C GLN A 885 -5.58 -23.79 13.91
N PHE A 886 -5.45 -24.27 15.15
CA PHE A 886 -5.66 -23.43 16.33
C PHE A 886 -4.35 -23.00 16.97
N VAL A 887 -4.32 -21.75 17.43
CA VAL A 887 -3.14 -21.15 18.06
C VAL A 887 -2.72 -21.92 19.32
N PHE A 888 -3.66 -22.52 20.04
CA PHE A 888 -3.36 -23.28 21.25
C PHE A 888 -2.93 -24.74 21.00
N ASP A 889 -3.00 -25.24 19.76
CA ASP A 889 -2.62 -26.64 19.46
C ASP A 889 -1.11 -26.90 19.61
N CYS A 890 -0.30 -25.85 19.84
CA CYS A 890 1.11 -25.99 20.16
C CYS A 890 1.37 -26.30 21.65
N PHE A 891 0.37 -26.14 22.54
CA PHE A 891 0.57 -26.35 23.98
C PHE A 891 1.04 -27.77 24.31
N PRO A 892 0.50 -28.85 23.70
CA PRO A 892 0.93 -30.21 24.00
C PRO A 892 2.41 -30.50 23.65
N PHE A 893 3.05 -29.65 22.85
CA PHE A 893 4.48 -29.79 22.54
C PHE A 893 5.38 -29.45 23.73
N LEU A 894 4.86 -28.70 24.70
CA LEU A 894 5.61 -28.29 25.87
C LEU A 894 5.60 -29.35 26.97
N SER A 895 6.60 -29.28 27.84
CA SER A 895 6.51 -29.86 29.18
C SER A 895 5.78 -28.89 30.11
N LEU A 896 5.16 -29.41 31.17
CA LEU A 896 4.38 -28.59 32.11
C LEU A 896 5.21 -27.50 32.81
N ASP A 897 6.51 -27.70 33.01
CA ASP A 897 7.43 -26.70 33.57
C ASP A 897 7.72 -25.53 32.60
N LYS A 898 7.35 -25.66 31.33
CA LYS A 898 7.48 -24.63 30.29
C LYS A 898 6.17 -23.94 29.93
N PHE A 899 5.11 -24.22 30.68
CA PHE A 899 3.78 -23.66 30.49
C PHE A 899 3.25 -23.02 31.78
N ALA A 900 2.61 -21.85 31.67
CA ALA A 900 1.91 -21.24 32.81
C ALA A 900 0.53 -20.70 32.44
N CYS A 901 -0.34 -20.51 33.44
CA CYS A 901 -1.69 -20.01 33.27
C CYS A 901 -2.01 -18.96 34.34
N MET A 902 -2.51 -17.80 33.93
CA MET A 902 -2.94 -16.73 34.83
C MET A 902 -4.44 -16.49 34.69
N GLU A 903 -5.19 -16.69 35.79
CA GLU A 903 -6.59 -16.31 35.88
C GLU A 903 -6.72 -14.80 36.13
N VAL A 904 -7.57 -14.14 35.35
CA VAL A 904 -7.86 -12.70 35.44
C VAL A 904 -9.36 -12.45 35.64
N LYS A 905 -9.69 -11.23 36.09
CA LYS A 905 -11.07 -10.78 36.26
C LYS A 905 -11.71 -10.51 34.90
N ARG A 906 -12.84 -11.16 34.61
CA ARG A 906 -13.54 -11.03 33.32
C ARG A 906 -13.95 -9.59 33.08
N GLU A 907 -14.57 -8.98 34.07
CA GLU A 907 -15.06 -7.60 34.05
C GLU A 907 -13.96 -6.56 33.86
N ASP A 908 -12.69 -6.95 34.03
CA ASP A 908 -11.55 -6.06 33.81
C ASP A 908 -10.76 -6.34 32.52
N GLU A 909 -10.83 -7.57 31.99
CA GLU A 909 -9.89 -8.03 30.96
C GLU A 909 -10.52 -8.77 29.79
N PHE A 910 -11.80 -9.14 29.84
CA PHE A 910 -12.44 -9.93 28.78
C PHE A 910 -13.89 -9.53 28.51
N SER A 911 -14.07 -8.82 27.39
CA SER A 911 -15.38 -8.58 26.78
C SER A 911 -15.25 -8.73 25.26
N PRO A 912 -15.57 -9.91 24.70
CA PRO A 912 -15.38 -10.19 23.28
C PRO A 912 -16.54 -9.64 22.43
N LEU A 913 -16.22 -9.21 21.21
CA LEU A 913 -17.17 -8.76 20.20
C LEU A 913 -17.39 -9.85 19.14
N LYS A 914 -18.45 -10.64 19.28
CA LYS A 914 -18.75 -11.82 18.44
C LYS A 914 -20.11 -11.75 17.74
N ASN A 915 -21.12 -11.16 18.38
CA ASN A 915 -22.52 -11.19 17.95
C ASN A 915 -23.03 -9.77 17.64
N ALA A 916 -24.04 -9.64 16.76
CA ALA A 916 -24.63 -8.34 16.43
C ALA A 916 -25.45 -7.72 17.59
N SER A 917 -26.00 -8.57 18.48
CA SER A 917 -26.85 -8.18 19.61
C SER A 917 -26.79 -9.26 20.70
N GLY A 918 -27.11 -8.90 21.95
CA GLY A 918 -27.14 -9.84 23.07
C GLY A 918 -25.82 -9.91 23.84
N GLU A 919 -25.43 -11.09 24.32
CA GLU A 919 -24.09 -11.30 24.87
C GLU A 919 -23.02 -11.19 23.76
N ASP A 920 -21.81 -10.77 24.14
CA ASP A 920 -20.67 -10.58 23.26
C ASP A 920 -20.97 -9.69 22.04
N SER A 921 -21.74 -8.62 22.26
CA SER A 921 -22.21 -7.69 21.22
C SER A 921 -21.67 -6.27 21.42
N PRO A 922 -21.87 -5.35 20.46
CA PRO A 922 -21.48 -3.95 20.63
C PRO A 922 -22.03 -3.34 21.94
N GLN A 923 -23.27 -3.70 22.29
CA GLN A 923 -23.95 -3.21 23.49
C GLN A 923 -23.30 -3.75 24.77
N SER A 924 -23.01 -5.05 24.86
CA SER A 924 -22.32 -5.61 26.02
C SER A 924 -20.89 -5.08 26.14
N SER A 925 -20.14 -4.99 25.03
CA SER A 925 -18.79 -4.43 25.02
C SER A 925 -18.73 -2.97 25.47
N LYS A 926 -19.68 -2.14 25.03
CA LYS A 926 -19.81 -0.75 25.47
C LYS A 926 -20.10 -0.68 26.97
N LYS A 927 -21.05 -1.50 27.44
CA LYS A 927 -21.43 -1.56 28.86
C LYS A 927 -20.23 -1.92 29.72
N ASP A 928 -19.48 -2.95 29.35
CA ASP A 928 -18.33 -3.43 30.13
C ASP A 928 -17.22 -2.38 30.24
N ILE A 929 -16.87 -1.70 29.14
CA ILE A 929 -15.86 -0.62 29.15
C ILE A 929 -16.31 0.56 30.05
N THR A 930 -17.56 0.99 29.91
CA THR A 930 -18.07 2.15 30.66
C THR A 930 -18.33 1.83 32.14
N ALA A 931 -18.66 0.57 32.46
CA ALA A 931 -18.73 0.08 33.83
C ALA A 931 -17.34 0.01 34.48
N GLN A 932 -16.32 -0.44 33.73
CA GLN A 932 -14.94 -0.43 34.20
C GLN A 932 -14.46 1.00 34.51
N GLY A 933 -14.67 1.96 33.60
CA GLY A 933 -14.27 3.34 33.83
C GLY A 933 -15.01 3.99 35.01
N LYS A 934 -16.31 3.69 35.19
CA LYS A 934 -17.08 4.11 36.39
C LYS A 934 -16.44 3.57 37.67
N LYS A 935 -16.15 2.27 37.72
CA LYS A 935 -15.48 1.62 38.86
C LYS A 935 -14.13 2.27 39.17
N TRP A 936 -13.34 2.63 38.16
CA TRP A 936 -12.04 3.28 38.36
C TRP A 936 -12.15 4.69 38.95
N VAL A 937 -13.06 5.53 38.44
CA VAL A 937 -13.20 6.91 38.96
C VAL A 937 -13.80 6.93 40.38
N GLU A 938 -14.70 6.00 40.69
CA GLU A 938 -15.25 5.82 42.05
C GLU A 938 -14.15 5.34 43.02
N ALA A 939 -13.31 4.39 42.60
CA ALA A 939 -12.16 3.95 43.39
C ALA A 939 -11.14 5.09 43.64
N ALA A 940 -11.03 6.05 42.73
CA ALA A 940 -10.21 7.26 42.90
C ALA A 940 -10.87 8.35 43.76
N GLY A 941 -12.11 8.14 44.20
CA GLY A 941 -12.84 9.03 45.11
C GLY A 941 -13.78 10.04 44.44
N ALA A 942 -14.15 9.83 43.16
CA ALA A 942 -15.23 10.58 42.53
C ALA A 942 -16.61 10.03 42.92
N THR A 943 -17.64 10.86 42.86
CA THR A 943 -19.05 10.43 42.96
C THR A 943 -19.67 10.43 41.57
N VAL A 944 -20.10 9.27 41.07
CA VAL A 944 -20.78 9.16 39.77
C VAL A 944 -22.29 9.20 39.98
N VAL A 945 -22.97 10.15 39.35
CA VAL A 945 -24.43 10.29 39.36
C VAL A 945 -24.99 10.04 37.96
N SER A 946 -26.15 9.40 37.86
CA SER A 946 -26.84 9.23 36.58
C SER A 946 -28.35 9.17 36.75
N GLU A 947 -29.07 9.54 35.68
CA GLU A 947 -30.51 9.32 35.52
C GLU A 947 -30.81 7.90 35.01
N ASP A 948 -29.82 7.22 34.42
CA ASP A 948 -29.87 5.83 33.95
C ASP A 948 -28.88 4.97 34.76
N ALA A 949 -29.38 3.95 35.45
CA ALA A 949 -28.56 3.07 36.29
C ALA A 949 -27.48 2.31 35.48
N GLU A 950 -27.70 2.11 34.18
CA GLU A 950 -26.80 1.40 33.27
C GLU A 950 -25.77 2.33 32.59
N ALA A 951 -25.87 3.65 32.80
CA ALA A 951 -24.90 4.59 32.25
C ALA A 951 -23.58 4.58 33.02
N GLY A 952 -22.48 4.39 32.28
CA GLY A 952 -21.12 4.37 32.82
C GLY A 952 -20.26 5.57 32.39
N VAL A 953 -18.97 5.48 32.68
CA VAL A 953 -17.97 6.48 32.32
C VAL A 953 -16.92 5.83 31.44
N GLU A 954 -16.69 6.37 30.25
CA GLU A 954 -15.55 5.98 29.43
C GLU A 954 -14.29 6.70 29.93
N VAL A 955 -13.24 5.96 30.25
CA VAL A 955 -11.92 6.51 30.57
C VAL A 955 -10.97 6.17 29.44
N SER A 956 -10.41 7.19 28.79
CA SER A 956 -9.44 7.01 27.71
C SER A 956 -8.20 6.24 28.22
N PRO A 957 -7.70 5.23 27.48
CA PRO A 957 -6.46 4.54 27.86
C PRO A 957 -5.25 5.46 28.04
N LEU A 958 -5.20 6.61 27.35
CA LEU A 958 -4.13 7.59 27.54
C LEU A 958 -4.14 8.23 28.95
N ILE A 959 -5.30 8.26 29.60
CA ILE A 959 -5.47 8.75 30.97
C ILE A 959 -5.18 7.66 31.98
N SER A 960 -5.75 6.47 31.79
CA SER A 960 -5.56 5.34 32.72
C SER A 960 -5.52 4.02 31.96
N TYR A 961 -4.45 3.24 32.16
CA TYR A 961 -4.27 1.92 31.55
C TYR A 961 -5.12 0.85 32.27
N GLY A 962 -5.14 0.91 33.59
CA GLY A 962 -5.74 -0.11 34.45
C GLY A 962 -6.39 0.45 35.71
N GLY A 963 -6.68 1.76 35.76
CA GLY A 963 -7.30 2.46 36.90
C GLY A 963 -6.35 3.39 37.66
N GLU A 964 -5.06 3.44 37.30
CA GLU A 964 -4.07 4.34 37.89
C GLU A 964 -4.18 5.79 37.38
N GLY A 965 -3.67 6.77 38.14
CA GLY A 965 -3.51 8.16 37.68
C GLY A 965 -4.80 8.98 37.67
N LEU A 966 -5.84 8.54 38.38
CA LEU A 966 -7.15 9.17 38.43
C LEU A 966 -7.37 10.01 39.70
N GLU A 967 -6.35 10.26 40.51
CA GLU A 967 -6.48 10.97 41.78
C GLU A 967 -6.99 12.41 41.61
N PHE A 968 -6.86 12.99 40.41
CA PHE A 968 -7.38 14.32 40.07
C PHE A 968 -8.91 14.41 40.07
N VAL A 969 -9.63 13.28 39.95
CA VAL A 969 -11.10 13.26 40.05
C VAL A 969 -11.61 13.13 41.49
N LYS A 970 -10.72 13.04 42.48
CA LYS A 970 -11.09 12.88 43.88
C LYS A 970 -12.00 14.03 44.35
N ASN A 971 -13.08 13.69 45.05
CA ASN A 971 -14.12 14.61 45.53
C ASN A 971 -14.87 15.38 44.42
N THR A 972 -14.78 14.94 43.16
CA THR A 972 -15.58 15.51 42.07
C THR A 972 -16.89 14.74 41.89
N THR A 973 -17.89 15.37 41.26
CA THR A 973 -19.13 14.70 40.83
C THR A 973 -19.14 14.57 39.31
N ILE A 974 -19.27 13.35 38.79
CA ILE A 974 -19.31 13.04 37.37
C ILE A 974 -20.73 12.62 36.99
N LYS A 975 -21.34 13.27 36.00
CA LYS A 975 -22.66 12.91 35.49
C LYS A 975 -22.53 11.93 34.33
N ALA A 976 -22.96 10.67 34.50
CA ALA A 976 -22.92 9.66 33.44
C ALA A 976 -24.16 9.73 32.51
N PRO A 977 -24.04 9.45 31.20
CA PRO A 977 -22.83 8.97 30.51
C PRO A 977 -21.77 10.07 30.32
N ALA A 978 -20.51 9.74 30.60
CA ALA A 978 -19.39 10.69 30.51
C ALA A 978 -18.18 10.05 29.82
N VAL A 979 -17.24 10.91 29.38
CA VAL A 979 -15.93 10.53 28.86
C VAL A 979 -14.84 11.36 29.52
N ILE A 980 -13.74 10.71 29.91
CA ILE A 980 -12.53 11.35 30.42
C ILE A 980 -11.41 11.12 29.40
N GLU A 981 -11.09 12.15 28.61
CA GLU A 981 -10.04 12.08 27.58
C GLU A 981 -8.77 12.86 27.91
N ASN A 982 -8.84 13.84 28.82
CA ASN A 982 -7.73 14.72 29.19
C ASN A 982 -7.65 14.88 30.71
N GLU A 983 -6.43 15.05 31.23
CA GLU A 983 -6.21 15.60 32.57
C GLU A 983 -6.61 17.10 32.53
N PRO A 984 -7.24 17.64 33.60
CA PRO A 984 -7.71 19.03 33.64
C PRO A 984 -6.60 20.08 33.55
#